data_AF-A0A1B9JPA2-F1
#
_entry.id   AF-A0A1B9JPA2-F1
#
_cell.length_a   1.000
_cell.length_b   1.000
_cell.length_c   1.000
_cell.angle_alpha   90.00
_cell.angle_beta   90.00
_cell.angle_gamma   90.00
#
_symmetry.space_group_name_H-M   'P 1'
#
loop_
_entity.id
_entity.type
_entity.pdbx_description
1 polymer ?
#
loop_
_entity_poly.entity_id
_entity_poly.type
_entity_poly.pdbx_seq_one_letter_code
_entity_poly.pdbx_strand_id
1 'polypeptide(L)'
;MNKNFYRIIFNKVRGLFVVVSDITKSHQVITDNAKQIKTVHVSPNPIQHVQFCRLKPLVFMSYIALGLVSVVNVSYANNIVVDPTANQAQRPNVHNLQNGVTQIDIATPSNSGVSHNKYNQFDVSKNGVILNNATGRTNTQLAGDINGNRLLQNRAKVILNEVNSPNISQLNGYVEVAGQKAQVIIANPAGITCNGCGFINADRVTLTTGKPIMDNGKLQSYQVDGGRIEINGYGLKNSGQDYTDLIARSVNVNAELWANNEINVITGQAKVSADLSTIEKQGFNNQVDQPEFGLDVSALGGMYAGKIKMVGTENGVGVRNEGKLMASAGSLNLSADGKIINKGTMQSSEGTILTSQSEIKNLGTITAKNDLKLQSHTLITNEGKLSAKNSLSTTSDEFISIWSGDVKANNIVINAKHAKNVGKMKAYETVTINASTAENNGNLTAGKQIILTSDNIKNDWQGIINAKNINLNGKNFENYGEVNSAENLVISIGNINNINKLLSDEQLLLKGTNITNSDTGLIKADDKVSLVAKNIINDGIINSDSVFLGEGEVGKVVNTWRAKINAKQLFDIHANQFENSGQINADNGLMELQDYMYNQGQITLNNNLNLYLKDFKNDWNGKLTSNYMNINKTKSDATITNYGVINADNLNILNNNVYNYGQLLVNHTLSVVNNTFVNSWQGLIKSDEVDINTSNFENHNELKAGQLLSVNGNNQFYNQGKLFANKQIILKGNEVKNDWKGEIKADLITMDTNKLDNYNEINALNSSVIKVKDGYNQGKIFASDKLAIKTDNFKNDWKGEINANQIEIKGGNFDNRNFAKANDDFKLNVSSLYNNGQLLAKNKIQLHSRNFHNDWFGWIASDTIDLDIDYNFNNYGTLSVNKSISILANLIYNEGKITSDDYIKLTARTLTNDSHGIINAKYIESKLSYINNIGVINGIFVNQ
;
A
#
# COMPACT_ATOMS: atom_id res chain seq x y z
N MET A 1 -39.06 5.05 -33.84
CA MET A 1 -38.13 5.16 -32.70
C MET A 1 -36.81 4.53 -33.10
N ASN A 2 -35.69 5.21 -32.85
CA ASN A 2 -34.33 4.70 -33.07
C ASN A 2 -34.11 3.47 -32.15
N LYS A 3 -33.58 2.37 -32.70
CA LYS A 3 -33.31 1.08 -32.02
C LYS A 3 -32.47 1.20 -30.73
N ASN A 4 -31.76 2.31 -30.55
CA ASN A 4 -30.82 2.53 -29.45
C ASN A 4 -31.22 3.63 -28.44
N PHE A 5 -32.42 4.24 -28.51
CA PHE A 5 -32.88 5.27 -27.56
C PHE A 5 -31.96 6.49 -27.36
N TYR A 6 -31.18 6.87 -28.37
CA TYR A 6 -30.35 8.07 -28.37
C TYR A 6 -30.69 9.03 -29.50
N ARG A 7 -30.49 10.32 -29.26
CA ARG A 7 -30.61 11.40 -30.26
C ARG A 7 -29.47 12.40 -30.11
N ILE A 8 -29.20 13.16 -31.16
CA ILE A 8 -28.15 14.20 -31.15
C ILE A 8 -28.82 15.55 -30.85
N ILE A 9 -28.32 16.30 -29.86
CA ILE A 9 -28.78 17.66 -29.53
C ILE A 9 -27.58 18.60 -29.52
N PHE A 10 -27.74 19.83 -30.03
CA PHE A 10 -26.72 20.87 -29.94
C PHE A 10 -26.62 21.43 -28.51
N ASN A 11 -25.47 21.29 -27.85
CA ASN A 11 -25.24 21.84 -26.51
C ASN A 11 -24.66 23.25 -26.62
N LYS A 12 -25.47 24.26 -26.27
CA LYS A 12 -25.10 25.69 -26.37
C LYS A 12 -23.97 26.12 -25.42
N VAL A 13 -23.76 25.40 -24.32
CA VAL A 13 -22.63 25.65 -23.39
C VAL A 13 -21.32 25.08 -23.96
N ARG A 14 -21.40 24.01 -24.76
CA ARG A 14 -20.23 23.35 -25.36
C ARG A 14 -19.97 23.73 -26.82
N GLY A 15 -20.91 24.39 -27.49
CA GLY A 15 -20.79 24.80 -28.90
C GLY A 15 -20.76 23.64 -29.91
N LEU A 16 -21.21 22.44 -29.54
CA LEU A 16 -21.13 21.24 -30.37
C LEU A 16 -22.32 20.29 -30.17
N PHE A 17 -22.57 19.43 -31.17
CA PHE A 17 -23.60 18.40 -31.15
C PHE A 17 -23.17 17.22 -30.26
N VAL A 18 -24.02 16.84 -29.29
CA VAL A 18 -23.77 15.74 -28.35
C VAL A 18 -24.89 14.71 -28.41
N VAL A 19 -24.53 13.44 -28.25
CA VAL A 19 -25.47 12.32 -28.13
C VAL A 19 -26.08 12.34 -26.73
N VAL A 20 -27.41 12.29 -26.64
CA VAL A 20 -28.17 12.23 -25.39
C VAL A 20 -29.27 11.19 -25.48
N SER A 21 -29.78 10.75 -24.32
CA SER A 21 -30.94 9.85 -24.27
C SER A 21 -32.18 10.51 -24.89
N ASP A 22 -33.01 9.73 -25.60
CA ASP A 22 -34.26 10.15 -26.24
C ASP A 22 -35.17 10.98 -25.29
N ILE A 23 -35.22 10.61 -24.01
CA ILE A 23 -36.06 11.27 -22.98
C ILE A 23 -35.53 12.63 -22.50
N THR A 24 -34.36 13.09 -22.98
CA THR A 24 -33.76 14.35 -22.56
C THR A 24 -34.54 15.53 -23.15
N LYS A 25 -35.27 16.30 -22.34
CA LYS A 25 -36.08 17.45 -22.80
C LYS A 25 -35.18 18.54 -23.41
N SER A 26 -35.38 18.86 -24.69
CA SER A 26 -34.73 19.99 -25.36
C SER A 26 -35.39 21.31 -24.93
N HIS A 27 -34.58 22.32 -24.59
CA HIS A 27 -35.08 23.66 -24.27
C HIS A 27 -35.67 24.31 -25.54
N GLN A 28 -36.99 24.37 -25.57
CA GLN A 28 -37.88 25.20 -26.41
C GLN A 28 -37.84 25.07 -27.94
N VAL A 29 -38.93 24.56 -28.50
CA VAL A 29 -39.68 25.23 -29.59
C VAL A 29 -41.17 25.15 -29.25
N ILE A 30 -41.81 26.31 -29.22
CA ILE A 30 -43.28 26.49 -29.19
C ILE A 30 -43.77 26.42 -30.64
N THR A 31 -44.82 25.64 -30.91
CA THR A 31 -45.80 25.93 -31.95
C THR A 31 -47.18 25.41 -31.52
N ASP A 32 -48.13 26.34 -31.45
CA ASP A 32 -49.57 26.12 -31.22
C ASP A 32 -50.23 25.23 -32.28
N ASN A 33 -51.13 24.34 -31.86
CA ASN A 33 -52.56 24.40 -32.21
C ASN A 33 -53.34 23.16 -31.74
N ALA A 34 -54.48 23.45 -31.10
CA ALA A 34 -55.69 22.62 -30.98
C ALA A 34 -55.59 21.27 -30.25
N LYS A 35 -56.06 21.23 -28.99
CA LYS A 35 -57.21 20.41 -28.58
C LYS A 35 -57.58 20.68 -27.12
N GLN A 36 -58.82 21.13 -26.93
CA GLN A 36 -59.52 21.13 -25.64
C GLN A 36 -59.66 19.70 -25.12
N ILE A 37 -59.34 19.49 -23.84
CA ILE A 37 -59.99 18.46 -23.03
C ILE A 37 -60.41 19.11 -21.72
N LYS A 38 -61.73 19.10 -21.49
CA LYS A 38 -62.42 19.52 -20.27
C LYS A 38 -62.10 18.57 -19.12
N THR A 39 -61.97 19.11 -17.91
CA THR A 39 -62.51 18.47 -16.69
C THR A 39 -62.78 19.49 -15.59
N VAL A 40 -64.09 19.76 -15.44
CA VAL A 40 -64.94 20.03 -14.27
C VAL A 40 -64.35 20.68 -12.99
N HIS A 41 -64.99 21.82 -12.65
CA HIS A 41 -64.95 22.66 -11.45
C HIS A 41 -65.02 21.95 -10.08
N VAL A 42 -64.39 22.57 -9.06
CA VAL A 42 -65.09 23.12 -7.87
C VAL A 42 -64.38 24.41 -7.41
N SER A 43 -65.12 25.52 -7.30
CA SER A 43 -64.67 26.81 -6.74
C SER A 43 -64.75 26.81 -5.21
N PRO A 44 -63.95 27.66 -4.53
CA PRO A 44 -64.53 28.64 -3.62
C PRO A 44 -64.11 30.09 -3.93
N ASN A 45 -64.95 30.99 -3.44
CA ASN A 45 -65.11 32.42 -3.72
C ASN A 45 -63.86 33.34 -3.68
N PRO A 46 -63.95 34.53 -4.31
CA PRO A 46 -62.82 35.43 -4.52
C PRO A 46 -62.56 36.31 -3.30
N ILE A 47 -61.34 36.25 -2.77
CA ILE A 47 -60.74 37.35 -2.01
C ILE A 47 -59.69 37.98 -2.93
N GLN A 48 -59.77 39.30 -3.09
CA GLN A 48 -58.93 40.11 -3.96
C GLN A 48 -57.44 39.84 -3.71
N HIS A 49 -56.78 39.18 -4.65
CA HIS A 49 -55.31 39.18 -4.73
C HIS A 49 -54.84 40.58 -5.15
N VAL A 50 -54.28 41.33 -4.21
CA VAL A 50 -53.42 42.48 -4.52
C VAL A 50 -52.20 41.96 -5.26
N GLN A 51 -52.12 42.23 -6.57
CA GLN A 51 -50.92 41.96 -7.36
C GLN A 51 -49.81 42.91 -6.92
N PHE A 52 -48.78 42.39 -6.26
CA PHE A 52 -47.53 43.12 -6.08
C PHE A 52 -46.77 43.16 -7.41
N CYS A 53 -46.85 44.29 -8.11
CA CYS A 53 -46.00 44.56 -9.27
C CYS A 53 -44.60 45.01 -8.79
N ARG A 54 -43.56 44.25 -9.12
CA ARG A 54 -42.16 44.69 -8.93
C ARG A 54 -41.79 45.71 -10.01
N LEU A 55 -41.60 46.97 -9.62
CA LEU A 55 -41.04 48.02 -10.47
C LEU A 55 -39.53 47.83 -10.65
N LYS A 56 -39.04 47.91 -11.90
CA LYS A 56 -37.61 47.88 -12.20
C LYS A 56 -36.93 49.17 -11.67
N PRO A 57 -35.67 49.12 -11.20
CA PRO A 57 -34.98 50.27 -10.59
C PRO A 57 -35.01 51.55 -11.44
N LEU A 58 -34.90 51.40 -12.76
CA LEU A 58 -34.91 52.53 -13.69
C LEU A 58 -36.28 53.25 -13.75
N VAL A 59 -37.37 52.50 -13.62
CA VAL A 59 -38.74 53.05 -13.64
C VAL A 59 -39.04 53.76 -12.33
N PHE A 60 -38.58 53.21 -11.21
CA PHE A 60 -38.68 53.88 -9.91
C PHE A 60 -37.90 55.21 -9.87
N MET A 61 -36.69 55.23 -10.42
CA MET A 61 -35.92 56.47 -10.56
C MET A 61 -36.61 57.49 -11.48
N SER A 62 -37.29 57.04 -12.54
CA SER A 62 -38.09 57.94 -13.38
C SER A 62 -39.30 58.53 -12.63
N TYR A 63 -39.91 57.79 -11.70
CA TYR A 63 -41.00 58.30 -10.85
C TYR A 63 -40.51 59.29 -9.79
N ILE A 64 -39.30 59.11 -9.26
CA ILE A 64 -38.65 60.13 -8.40
C ILE A 64 -38.35 61.40 -9.22
N ALA A 65 -37.77 61.27 -10.41
CA ALA A 65 -37.40 62.40 -11.26
C ALA A 65 -38.63 63.18 -11.78
N LEU A 66 -39.77 62.50 -12.00
CA LEU A 66 -41.03 63.11 -12.41
C LEU A 66 -41.87 63.65 -11.22
N GLY A 67 -41.35 63.61 -9.98
CA GLY A 67 -42.05 64.09 -8.79
C GLY A 67 -43.29 63.26 -8.40
N LEU A 68 -43.43 62.05 -8.96
CA LEU A 68 -44.54 61.12 -8.71
C LEU A 68 -44.33 60.29 -7.42
N VAL A 69 -43.21 60.49 -6.73
CA VAL A 69 -42.88 59.90 -5.43
C VAL A 69 -42.58 61.03 -4.44
N SER A 70 -43.46 61.23 -3.46
CA SER A 70 -43.20 62.13 -2.34
C SER A 70 -42.47 61.38 -1.22
N VAL A 71 -41.32 61.89 -0.79
CA VAL A 71 -40.63 61.42 0.42
C VAL A 71 -41.26 62.14 1.60
N VAL A 72 -42.24 61.52 2.24
CA VAL A 72 -42.76 61.99 3.54
C VAL A 72 -41.76 61.65 4.63
N ASN A 73 -41.13 62.68 5.22
CA ASN A 73 -40.42 62.53 6.48
C ASN A 73 -41.44 62.35 7.60
N VAL A 74 -41.72 61.10 7.99
CA VAL A 74 -42.54 60.83 9.18
C VAL A 74 -41.66 61.05 10.41
N SER A 75 -41.85 62.18 11.08
CA SER A 75 -41.35 62.45 12.42
C SER A 75 -42.27 61.77 13.44
N TYR A 76 -41.88 60.61 13.96
CA TYR A 76 -42.59 59.97 15.08
C TYR A 76 -42.29 60.75 16.37
N ALA A 77 -43.31 61.35 17.00
CA ALA A 77 -43.22 61.84 18.38
C ALA A 77 -43.16 60.65 19.37
N ASN A 78 -42.69 60.88 20.60
CA ASN A 78 -42.79 59.88 21.67
C ASN A 78 -44.26 59.50 21.86
N ASN A 79 -44.59 58.22 21.70
CA ASN A 79 -45.95 57.70 21.86
C ASN A 79 -45.94 56.65 22.98
N ILE A 80 -46.01 57.13 24.22
CA ILE A 80 -45.99 56.32 25.43
C ILE A 80 -47.34 56.46 26.11
N VAL A 81 -48.09 55.36 26.16
CA VAL A 81 -49.46 55.33 26.69
C VAL A 81 -49.51 54.31 27.81
N VAL A 82 -49.76 54.76 29.03
CA VAL A 82 -49.93 53.91 30.22
C VAL A 82 -51.15 53.00 30.03
N ASP A 83 -51.06 51.75 30.46
CA ASP A 83 -52.19 50.81 30.43
C ASP A 83 -53.23 51.22 31.51
N PRO A 84 -54.41 51.74 31.12
CA PRO A 84 -55.42 52.19 32.08
C PRO A 84 -56.10 51.01 32.79
N THR A 85 -55.88 49.77 32.35
CA THR A 85 -56.44 48.54 32.94
C THR A 85 -55.49 47.89 33.94
N ALA A 86 -54.21 48.29 33.98
CA ALA A 86 -53.21 47.79 34.94
C ALA A 86 -53.54 48.20 36.39
N ASN A 87 -53.00 47.52 37.40
CA ASN A 87 -53.14 47.94 38.79
C ASN A 87 -52.52 49.33 39.01
N GLN A 88 -53.04 50.13 39.96
CA GLN A 88 -52.50 51.47 40.24
C GLN A 88 -51.00 51.46 40.57
N ALA A 89 -50.53 50.41 41.26
CA ALA A 89 -49.12 50.19 41.58
C ALA A 89 -48.23 49.87 40.37
N GLN A 90 -48.80 49.70 39.17
CA GLN A 90 -48.11 49.41 37.92
C GLN A 90 -48.26 50.53 36.87
N ARG A 91 -48.89 51.65 37.23
CA ARG A 91 -49.15 52.79 36.35
C ARG A 91 -48.10 53.89 36.64
N PRO A 92 -47.07 54.05 35.79
CA PRO A 92 -46.11 55.13 35.95
C PRO A 92 -46.74 56.49 35.59
N ASN A 93 -46.11 57.58 36.04
CA ASN A 93 -46.48 58.93 35.59
C ASN A 93 -45.61 59.33 34.39
N VAL A 94 -46.25 59.78 33.31
CA VAL A 94 -45.58 60.18 32.07
C VAL A 94 -45.65 61.70 31.92
N HIS A 95 -44.50 62.34 31.74
CA HIS A 95 -44.32 63.77 31.58
C HIS A 95 -43.60 64.08 30.27
N ASN A 96 -44.10 65.03 29.50
CA ASN A 96 -43.38 65.54 28.32
C ASN A 96 -42.60 66.79 28.73
N LEU A 97 -41.29 66.78 28.49
CA LEU A 97 -40.40 67.90 28.79
C LEU A 97 -40.34 68.88 27.61
N GLN A 98 -39.93 70.13 27.87
CA GLN A 98 -39.90 71.20 26.87
C GLN A 98 -38.92 70.93 25.71
N ASN A 99 -37.88 70.12 25.95
CA ASN A 99 -36.90 69.72 24.94
C ASN A 99 -37.37 68.53 24.07
N GLY A 100 -38.62 68.08 24.22
CA GLY A 100 -39.18 66.97 23.44
C GLY A 100 -38.80 65.58 23.94
N VAL A 101 -38.10 65.46 25.07
CA VAL A 101 -37.85 64.21 25.79
C VAL A 101 -39.06 63.86 26.65
N THR A 102 -39.41 62.58 26.72
CA THR A 102 -40.44 62.10 27.65
C THR A 102 -39.78 61.55 28.92
N GLN A 103 -40.19 62.06 30.08
CA GLN A 103 -39.81 61.53 31.39
C GLN A 103 -40.91 60.60 31.90
N ILE A 104 -40.51 59.44 32.39
CA ILE A 104 -41.38 58.45 33.03
C ILE A 104 -40.94 58.34 34.49
N ASP A 105 -41.76 58.85 35.38
CA ASP A 105 -41.66 58.56 36.81
C ASP A 105 -42.18 57.13 37.03
N ILE A 106 -41.23 56.20 37.10
CA ILE A 106 -41.47 54.76 37.23
C ILE A 106 -42.26 54.44 38.51
N ALA A 107 -43.02 53.35 38.48
CA ALA A 107 -43.79 52.87 39.61
C ALA A 107 -42.89 52.49 40.81
N THR A 108 -43.47 52.46 42.01
CA THR A 108 -42.76 52.07 43.22
C THR A 108 -42.25 50.63 43.11
N PRO A 109 -40.95 50.35 43.34
CA PRO A 109 -40.40 49.00 43.26
C PRO A 109 -41.01 48.07 44.31
N SER A 110 -41.15 46.79 43.94
CA SER A 110 -41.48 45.72 44.89
C SER A 110 -40.37 45.51 45.94
N ASN A 111 -40.64 44.71 46.98
CA ASN A 111 -39.61 44.29 47.95
C ASN A 111 -38.41 43.58 47.30
N SER A 112 -38.60 42.99 46.11
CA SER A 112 -37.53 42.37 45.32
C SER A 112 -36.75 43.38 44.45
N GLY A 113 -37.13 44.67 44.48
CA GLY A 113 -36.49 45.74 43.73
C GLY A 113 -36.95 45.87 42.28
N VAL A 114 -38.08 45.26 41.89
CA VAL A 114 -38.62 45.37 40.53
C VAL A 114 -39.68 46.47 40.48
N SER A 115 -39.44 47.51 39.69
CA SER A 115 -40.47 48.48 39.27
C SER A 115 -41.18 47.92 38.05
N HIS A 116 -42.47 47.58 38.17
CA HIS A 116 -43.27 47.02 37.07
C HIS A 116 -44.20 48.08 36.49
N ASN A 117 -43.90 48.54 35.27
CA ASN A 117 -44.63 49.58 34.56
C ASN A 117 -45.38 48.97 33.38
N LYS A 118 -46.70 49.22 33.27
CA LYS A 118 -47.55 48.68 32.19
C LYS A 118 -48.04 49.76 31.24
N TYR A 119 -48.01 49.43 29.94
CA TYR A 119 -48.30 50.34 28.84
C TYR A 119 -49.22 49.69 27.80
N ASN A 120 -50.04 50.49 27.12
CA ASN A 120 -50.66 50.10 25.85
C ASN A 120 -49.76 50.42 24.65
N GLN A 121 -48.85 51.40 24.78
CA GLN A 121 -47.85 51.73 23.77
C GLN A 121 -46.56 52.22 24.44
N PHE A 122 -45.40 51.80 23.92
CA PHE A 122 -44.09 52.27 24.38
C PHE A 122 -43.19 52.55 23.18
N ASP A 123 -43.37 53.71 22.53
CA ASP A 123 -42.50 54.17 21.44
C ASP A 123 -41.52 55.23 21.92
N VAL A 124 -40.27 55.08 21.51
CA VAL A 124 -39.19 56.03 21.79
C VAL A 124 -38.87 56.76 20.49
N SER A 125 -39.05 58.06 20.45
CA SER A 125 -38.62 58.93 19.34
C SER A 125 -37.12 59.19 19.40
N LYS A 126 -36.61 59.89 18.38
CA LYS A 126 -35.20 60.31 18.32
C LYS A 126 -34.73 61.17 19.48
N ASN A 127 -35.65 61.89 20.14
CA ASN A 127 -35.33 62.72 21.31
C ASN A 127 -35.06 61.86 22.57
N GLY A 128 -35.55 60.62 22.59
CA GLY A 128 -35.33 59.70 23.70
C GLY A 128 -36.34 59.81 24.85
N VAL A 129 -36.14 58.94 25.84
CA VAL A 129 -36.99 58.77 27.04
C VAL A 129 -36.11 58.64 28.28
N ILE A 130 -36.53 59.26 29.37
CA ILE A 130 -35.90 59.13 30.68
C ILE A 130 -36.79 58.29 31.60
N LEU A 131 -36.25 57.21 32.15
CA LEU A 131 -36.83 56.42 33.25
C LEU A 131 -36.30 57.00 34.57
N ASN A 132 -37.14 57.72 35.32
CA ASN A 132 -36.73 58.43 36.52
C ASN A 132 -36.66 57.49 37.74
N ASN A 133 -35.48 56.92 37.98
CA ASN A 133 -35.13 56.06 39.12
C ASN A 133 -34.43 56.84 40.26
N ALA A 134 -34.58 58.16 40.30
CA ALA A 134 -33.91 59.02 41.27
C ALA A 134 -34.85 59.35 42.44
N THR A 135 -34.35 59.22 43.67
CA THR A 135 -35.07 59.64 44.90
C THR A 135 -34.88 61.12 45.24
N GLY A 136 -34.05 61.83 44.47
CA GLY A 136 -33.75 63.25 44.61
C GLY A 136 -33.34 63.84 43.25
N ARG A 137 -33.01 65.13 43.22
CA ARG A 137 -32.57 65.82 41.98
C ARG A 137 -31.33 65.14 41.39
N THR A 138 -31.32 64.91 40.09
CA THR A 138 -30.21 64.25 39.37
C THR A 138 -30.04 64.88 37.99
N ASN A 139 -28.82 64.86 37.48
CA ASN A 139 -28.54 65.25 36.11
C ASN A 139 -28.70 64.05 35.16
N THR A 140 -29.20 64.30 33.95
CA THR A 140 -29.42 63.32 32.87
C THR A 140 -28.73 63.81 31.60
N GLN A 141 -28.32 62.89 30.72
CA GLN A 141 -27.70 63.20 29.44
C GLN A 141 -28.73 63.72 28.42
N LEU A 142 -29.97 63.24 28.47
CA LEU A 142 -31.02 63.61 27.51
C LEU A 142 -31.70 64.95 27.85
N ALA A 143 -31.88 65.31 29.12
CA ALA A 143 -32.63 66.50 29.51
C ALA A 143 -31.95 67.42 30.55
N GLY A 144 -30.72 67.10 30.97
CA GLY A 144 -30.04 67.83 32.04
C GLY A 144 -30.66 67.53 33.41
N ASP A 145 -30.75 68.54 34.27
CA ASP A 145 -31.27 68.42 35.63
C ASP A 145 -32.78 68.11 35.65
N ILE A 146 -33.15 67.01 36.29
CA ILE A 146 -34.55 66.66 36.58
C ILE A 146 -34.78 66.48 38.09
N ASN A 147 -36.02 66.68 38.53
CA ASN A 147 -36.43 66.37 39.90
C ASN A 147 -36.52 64.86 40.12
N GLY A 148 -36.30 64.42 41.36
CA GLY A 148 -36.50 63.02 41.74
C GLY A 148 -37.96 62.58 41.61
N ASN A 149 -38.15 61.30 41.34
CA ASN A 149 -39.45 60.66 41.26
C ASN A 149 -40.08 60.56 42.65
N ARG A 150 -41.17 61.29 42.86
CA ARG A 150 -41.88 61.37 44.15
C ARG A 150 -42.56 60.06 44.56
N LEU A 151 -42.70 59.10 43.64
CA LEU A 151 -43.23 57.76 43.90
C LEU A 151 -42.21 56.83 44.58
N LEU A 152 -40.93 57.21 44.63
CA LEU A 152 -39.85 56.34 45.09
C LEU A 152 -39.46 56.63 46.54
N GLN A 153 -39.65 55.63 47.41
CA GLN A 153 -38.99 55.56 48.72
C GLN A 153 -37.64 54.82 48.63
N ASN A 154 -37.55 53.87 47.69
CA ASN A 154 -36.36 53.09 47.37
C ASN A 154 -36.16 53.05 45.86
N ARG A 155 -34.92 52.82 45.43
CA ARG A 155 -34.53 52.78 44.01
C ARG A 155 -34.77 51.40 43.41
N ALA A 156 -35.20 51.34 42.16
CA ALA A 156 -35.38 50.09 41.43
C ALA A 156 -34.04 49.47 41.06
N LYS A 157 -33.94 48.13 41.20
CA LYS A 157 -32.85 47.32 40.63
C LYS A 157 -33.19 46.87 39.21
N VAL A 158 -34.47 46.62 38.95
CA VAL A 158 -35.01 46.23 37.65
C VAL A 158 -36.18 47.15 37.31
N ILE A 159 -36.16 47.75 36.14
CA ILE A 159 -37.25 48.57 35.59
C ILE A 159 -37.86 47.77 34.44
N LEU A 160 -39.02 47.16 34.70
CA LEU A 160 -39.77 46.37 33.73
C LEU A 160 -40.83 47.26 33.06
N ASN A 161 -40.70 47.46 31.75
CA ASN A 161 -41.67 48.15 30.91
C ASN A 161 -42.40 47.11 30.06
N GLU A 162 -43.62 46.76 30.44
CA GLU A 162 -44.44 45.74 29.77
C GLU A 162 -45.54 46.41 28.93
N VAL A 163 -45.61 46.07 27.64
CA VAL A 163 -46.67 46.50 26.74
C VAL A 163 -47.73 45.41 26.63
N ASN A 164 -48.98 45.77 26.89
CA ASN A 164 -50.14 44.89 26.90
C ASN A 164 -51.13 45.27 25.79
N SER A 165 -50.67 45.25 24.54
CA SER A 165 -51.48 45.56 23.36
C SER A 165 -50.94 44.81 22.12
N PRO A 166 -51.69 44.75 21.01
CA PRO A 166 -51.21 44.14 19.77
C PRO A 166 -50.24 45.03 18.97
N ASN A 167 -49.91 46.23 19.46
CA ASN A 167 -49.03 47.15 18.75
C ASN A 167 -47.56 46.85 19.09
N ILE A 168 -46.70 46.87 18.08
CA ILE A 168 -45.24 46.77 18.26
C ILE A 168 -44.66 48.03 18.92
N SER A 169 -43.55 47.89 19.64
CA SER A 169 -42.78 49.03 20.16
C SER A 169 -41.77 49.51 19.11
N GLN A 170 -41.71 50.81 18.85
CA GLN A 170 -40.73 51.43 17.95
C GLN A 170 -39.71 52.26 18.73
N LEU A 171 -38.46 51.78 18.78
CA LEU A 171 -37.36 52.40 19.52
C LEU A 171 -36.43 53.13 18.55
N ASN A 172 -36.58 54.45 18.42
CA ASN A 172 -35.85 55.30 17.49
C ASN A 172 -34.86 56.27 18.17
N GLY A 173 -34.63 56.14 19.48
CA GLY A 173 -33.71 56.97 20.26
C GLY A 173 -33.32 56.32 21.59
N TYR A 174 -32.63 57.08 22.46
CA TYR A 174 -32.06 56.53 23.69
C TYR A 174 -33.07 56.43 24.84
N VAL A 175 -32.94 55.38 25.65
CA VAL A 175 -33.61 55.22 26.94
C VAL A 175 -32.58 55.42 28.05
N GLU A 176 -32.78 56.45 28.88
CA GLU A 176 -31.87 56.79 29.97
C GLU A 176 -32.47 56.46 31.33
N VAL A 177 -31.70 55.83 32.22
CA VAL A 177 -32.08 55.69 33.63
C VAL A 177 -31.53 56.88 34.42
N ALA A 178 -32.41 57.73 34.94
CA ALA A 178 -31.97 58.83 35.81
C ALA A 178 -31.72 58.35 37.23
N GLY A 179 -30.62 58.79 37.84
CA GLY A 179 -30.24 58.40 39.20
C GLY A 179 -29.45 57.10 39.23
N GLN A 180 -29.85 56.15 40.07
CA GLN A 180 -29.11 54.88 40.21
C GLN A 180 -29.33 53.97 38.99
N LYS A 181 -28.22 53.41 38.49
CA LYS A 181 -28.24 52.39 37.43
C LYS A 181 -29.16 51.22 37.80
N ALA A 182 -29.89 50.71 36.82
CA ALA A 182 -30.79 49.57 36.96
C ALA A 182 -30.77 48.71 35.68
N GLN A 183 -31.23 47.48 35.76
CA GLN A 183 -31.58 46.70 34.56
C GLN A 183 -32.84 47.30 33.94
N VAL A 184 -32.83 47.49 32.62
CA VAL A 184 -34.00 47.97 31.86
C VAL A 184 -34.53 46.84 31.00
N ILE A 185 -35.80 46.52 31.16
CA ILE A 185 -36.50 45.50 30.37
C ILE A 185 -37.61 46.18 29.59
N ILE A 186 -37.65 45.97 28.27
CA ILE A 186 -38.78 46.34 27.41
C ILE A 186 -39.39 45.05 26.90
N ALA A 187 -40.58 44.72 27.39
CA ALA A 187 -41.31 43.50 27.07
C ALA A 187 -42.56 43.83 26.24
N ASN A 188 -42.58 43.44 24.97
CA ASN A 188 -43.75 43.61 24.10
C ASN A 188 -43.96 42.36 23.24
N PRO A 189 -44.95 41.51 23.58
CA PRO A 189 -45.27 40.30 22.81
C PRO A 189 -45.63 40.51 21.33
N ALA A 190 -46.10 41.69 20.94
CA ALA A 190 -46.39 41.99 19.54
C ALA A 190 -45.12 42.15 18.69
N GLY A 191 -44.02 42.64 19.28
CA GLY A 191 -42.75 42.89 18.60
C GLY A 191 -42.07 44.19 19.02
N ILE A 192 -40.79 44.31 18.66
CA ILE A 192 -39.95 45.48 18.97
C ILE A 192 -39.10 45.81 17.74
N THR A 193 -39.08 47.07 17.31
CA THR A 193 -38.11 47.56 16.32
C THR A 193 -37.15 48.56 16.98
N CYS A 194 -35.89 48.53 16.57
CA CYS A 194 -34.84 49.44 17.00
C CYS A 194 -34.18 50.06 15.77
N ASN A 195 -34.15 51.39 15.71
CA ASN A 195 -33.49 52.15 14.65
C ASN A 195 -32.76 53.35 15.26
N GLY A 196 -31.51 53.13 15.65
CA GLY A 196 -30.73 54.11 16.41
C GLY A 196 -31.09 54.16 17.89
N CYS A 197 -31.67 53.08 18.43
CA CYS A 197 -31.92 52.99 19.86
C CYS A 197 -30.62 52.72 20.64
N GLY A 198 -30.62 53.07 21.92
CA GLY A 198 -29.49 52.83 22.82
C GLY A 198 -29.91 53.07 24.26
N PHE A 199 -29.04 52.72 25.21
CA PHE A 199 -29.36 52.83 26.62
C PHE A 199 -28.27 53.57 27.38
N ILE A 200 -28.68 54.46 28.27
CA ILE A 200 -27.80 55.29 29.08
C ILE A 200 -28.04 54.91 30.55
N ASN A 201 -26.94 54.68 31.29
CA ASN A 201 -26.95 54.33 32.71
C ASN A 201 -27.77 53.05 33.05
N ALA A 202 -27.76 52.06 32.16
CA ALA A 202 -28.50 50.80 32.31
C ALA A 202 -27.56 49.60 32.42
N ASP A 203 -27.48 48.96 33.59
CA ASP A 203 -26.52 47.86 33.86
C ASP A 203 -26.65 46.67 32.89
N ARG A 204 -27.90 46.35 32.55
CA ARG A 204 -28.29 45.31 31.61
C ARG A 204 -29.55 45.74 30.88
N VAL A 205 -29.61 45.46 29.59
CA VAL A 205 -30.75 45.75 28.75
C VAL A 205 -31.36 44.46 28.27
N THR A 206 -32.67 44.28 28.44
CA THR A 206 -33.41 43.13 27.90
C THR A 206 -34.53 43.62 27.00
N LEU A 207 -34.44 43.34 25.71
CA LEU A 207 -35.56 43.49 24.77
C LEU A 207 -36.22 42.12 24.60
N THR A 208 -37.51 42.03 24.88
CA THR A 208 -38.20 40.73 24.84
C THR A 208 -39.57 40.82 24.20
N THR A 209 -39.93 39.82 23.39
CA THR A 209 -41.32 39.55 23.00
C THR A 209 -41.96 38.49 23.89
N GLY A 210 -41.24 38.04 24.91
CA GLY A 210 -41.80 37.19 25.96
C GLY A 210 -42.63 37.99 26.96
N LYS A 211 -43.76 37.42 27.35
CA LYS A 211 -44.55 37.95 28.47
C LYS A 211 -43.79 37.70 29.79
N PRO A 212 -43.55 38.72 30.63
CA PRO A 212 -42.88 38.55 31.91
C PRO A 212 -43.77 37.76 32.88
N ILE A 213 -43.19 36.76 33.54
CA ILE A 213 -43.83 35.94 34.58
C ILE A 213 -43.28 36.40 35.93
N MET A 214 -44.17 36.92 36.76
CA MET A 214 -43.86 37.47 38.08
C MET A 214 -44.33 36.52 39.19
N ASP A 215 -43.56 36.45 40.28
CA ASP A 215 -43.94 35.74 41.50
C ASP A 215 -43.56 36.59 42.73
N ASN A 216 -44.52 36.89 43.60
CA ASN A 216 -44.35 37.75 44.78
C ASN A 216 -43.53 39.04 44.53
N GLY A 217 -43.77 39.69 43.38
CA GLY A 217 -43.09 40.92 42.97
C GLY A 217 -41.65 40.73 42.45
N LYS A 218 -41.16 39.50 42.30
CA LYS A 218 -39.90 39.15 41.64
C LYS A 218 -40.16 38.68 40.20
N LEU A 219 -39.28 39.04 39.26
CA LEU A 219 -39.30 38.50 37.91
C LEU A 219 -38.69 37.09 37.90
N GLN A 220 -39.44 36.11 37.42
CA GLN A 220 -39.01 34.70 37.39
C GLN A 220 -38.58 34.25 35.99
N SER A 221 -39.38 34.56 34.97
CA SER A 221 -39.13 34.12 33.60
C SER A 221 -39.81 34.99 32.55
N TYR A 222 -39.48 34.76 31.28
CA TYR A 222 -40.16 35.28 30.10
C TYR A 222 -40.80 34.12 29.35
N GLN A 223 -42.10 34.23 29.04
CA GLN A 223 -42.84 33.26 28.24
C GLN A 223 -42.94 33.76 26.80
N VAL A 224 -42.19 33.16 25.87
CA VAL A 224 -42.12 33.58 24.47
C VAL A 224 -43.05 32.72 23.61
N ASP A 225 -44.15 33.30 23.17
CA ASP A 225 -45.13 32.62 22.29
C ASP A 225 -44.99 33.08 20.82
N GLY A 226 -44.52 34.31 20.60
CA GLY A 226 -44.54 35.00 19.30
C GLY A 226 -43.66 36.25 19.25
N GLY A 227 -43.88 37.09 18.24
CA GLY A 227 -43.24 38.39 18.09
C GLY A 227 -41.84 38.36 17.47
N ARG A 228 -41.45 39.47 16.85
CA ARG A 228 -40.13 39.68 16.23
C ARG A 228 -39.43 40.89 16.85
N ILE A 229 -38.12 40.78 17.05
CA ILE A 229 -37.24 41.93 17.31
C ILE A 229 -36.50 42.29 16.02
N GLU A 230 -36.48 43.57 15.64
CA GLU A 230 -35.76 44.05 14.46
C GLU A 230 -34.77 45.16 14.80
N ILE A 231 -33.51 44.97 14.41
CA ILE A 231 -32.48 46.00 14.48
C ILE A 231 -32.25 46.54 13.06
N ASN A 232 -32.68 47.77 12.80
CA ASN A 232 -32.73 48.40 11.48
C ASN A 232 -31.96 49.73 11.47
N GLY A 233 -31.74 50.30 10.27
CA GLY A 233 -31.24 51.66 10.09
C GLY A 233 -29.94 51.96 10.85
N TYR A 234 -30.01 52.84 11.86
CA TYR A 234 -28.84 53.25 12.67
C TYR A 234 -28.42 52.23 13.76
N GLY A 235 -29.09 51.08 13.83
CA GLY A 235 -28.70 49.97 14.69
C GLY A 235 -29.11 50.15 16.16
N LEU A 236 -28.53 49.31 17.02
CA LEU A 236 -28.64 49.38 18.48
C LEU A 236 -27.25 49.69 19.04
N LYS A 237 -27.11 50.87 19.63
CA LYS A 237 -25.82 51.38 20.14
C LYS A 237 -25.77 51.29 21.65
N ASN A 238 -25.28 50.17 22.16
CA ASN A 238 -25.10 49.93 23.60
C ASN A 238 -23.63 49.88 24.02
N SER A 239 -22.75 50.64 23.35
CA SER A 239 -21.32 50.72 23.69
C SER A 239 -21.01 51.37 25.05
N GLY A 240 -22.04 51.78 25.80
CA GLY A 240 -21.93 52.26 27.17
C GLY A 240 -22.41 51.27 28.24
N GLN A 241 -22.98 50.11 27.86
CA GLN A 241 -23.54 49.12 28.79
C GLN A 241 -22.91 47.74 28.61
N ASP A 242 -22.92 46.96 29.68
CA ASP A 242 -22.20 45.69 29.75
C ASP A 242 -22.97 44.55 29.04
N TYR A 243 -24.29 44.47 29.21
CA TYR A 243 -25.09 43.31 28.77
C TYR A 243 -26.31 43.73 27.93
N THR A 244 -26.50 43.05 26.79
CA THR A 244 -27.71 43.18 25.96
C THR A 244 -28.32 41.80 25.71
N ASP A 245 -29.57 41.61 26.15
CA ASP A 245 -30.33 40.39 25.98
C ASP A 245 -31.48 40.63 24.99
N LEU A 246 -31.57 39.81 23.94
CA LEU A 246 -32.65 39.79 22.97
C LEU A 246 -33.38 38.45 23.10
N ILE A 247 -34.65 38.47 23.54
CA ILE A 247 -35.43 37.27 23.83
C ILE A 247 -36.73 37.33 23.03
N ALA A 248 -36.82 36.60 21.92
CA ALA A 248 -38.00 36.69 21.06
C ALA A 248 -38.27 35.41 20.29
N ARG A 249 -39.41 35.30 19.59
CA ARG A 249 -39.59 34.16 18.68
C ARG A 249 -38.63 34.24 17.50
N SER A 250 -38.41 35.44 16.96
CA SER A 250 -37.39 35.69 15.92
C SER A 250 -36.70 37.04 16.09
N VAL A 251 -35.45 37.15 15.63
CA VAL A 251 -34.62 38.35 15.68
C VAL A 251 -34.01 38.60 14.31
N ASN A 252 -34.23 39.79 13.76
CA ASN A 252 -33.61 40.26 12.52
C ASN A 252 -32.60 41.36 12.84
N VAL A 253 -31.37 41.22 12.37
CA VAL A 253 -30.30 42.22 12.52
C VAL A 253 -29.86 42.71 11.15
N ASN A 254 -30.47 43.81 10.73
CA ASN A 254 -30.23 44.45 9.44
C ASN A 254 -29.25 45.64 9.52
N ALA A 255 -28.83 46.00 10.74
CA ALA A 255 -27.88 47.06 11.06
C ALA A 255 -26.98 46.61 12.23
N GLU A 256 -26.05 47.45 12.67
CA GLU A 256 -25.11 47.07 13.73
C GLU A 256 -25.75 47.03 15.13
N LEU A 257 -25.46 45.98 15.89
CA LEU A 257 -25.79 45.78 17.30
C LEU A 257 -24.50 45.78 18.11
N TRP A 258 -24.33 46.76 19.00
CA TRP A 258 -23.13 46.92 19.83
C TRP A 258 -23.44 46.75 21.32
N ALA A 259 -22.60 46.00 22.04
CA ALA A 259 -22.57 45.94 23.51
C ALA A 259 -21.12 45.81 24.00
N ASN A 260 -20.82 46.13 25.27
CA ASN A 260 -19.42 46.04 25.75
C ASN A 260 -19.02 44.61 26.12
N ASN A 261 -19.72 43.95 27.04
CA ASN A 261 -19.29 42.65 27.56
C ASN A 261 -19.96 41.49 26.85
N GLU A 262 -21.29 41.48 26.73
CA GLU A 262 -22.00 40.30 26.22
C GLU A 262 -23.32 40.62 25.52
N ILE A 263 -23.56 39.95 24.39
CA ILE A 263 -24.86 39.87 23.72
C ILE A 263 -25.41 38.45 23.92
N ASN A 264 -26.60 38.33 24.49
CA ASN A 264 -27.37 37.10 24.56
C ASN A 264 -28.56 37.16 23.61
N VAL A 265 -28.75 36.16 22.76
CA VAL A 265 -29.89 36.06 21.85
C VAL A 265 -30.59 34.73 22.07
N ILE A 266 -31.84 34.76 22.55
CA ILE A 266 -32.65 33.55 22.74
C ILE A 266 -33.83 33.64 21.78
N THR A 267 -33.92 32.66 20.89
CA THR A 267 -34.90 32.67 19.80
C THR A 267 -35.76 31.42 19.80
N GLY A 268 -37.01 31.56 19.37
CA GLY A 268 -37.99 30.47 19.31
C GLY A 268 -38.97 30.49 20.47
N GLN A 269 -39.96 29.61 20.42
CA GLN A 269 -40.92 29.45 21.49
C GLN A 269 -40.28 28.75 22.70
N ALA A 270 -40.20 29.47 23.82
CA ALA A 270 -39.53 29.00 25.02
C ALA A 270 -40.00 29.77 26.26
N LYS A 271 -39.83 29.12 27.42
CA LYS A 271 -39.84 29.79 28.71
C LYS A 271 -38.41 29.96 29.18
N VAL A 272 -38.01 31.21 29.40
CA VAL A 272 -36.62 31.60 29.69
C VAL A 272 -36.55 32.19 31.09
N SER A 273 -35.71 31.69 31.98
CA SER A 273 -35.56 32.29 33.32
C SER A 273 -35.04 33.73 33.24
N ALA A 274 -35.34 34.55 34.25
CA ALA A 274 -34.94 35.96 34.29
C ALA A 274 -33.42 36.17 34.29
N ASP A 275 -32.66 35.19 34.80
CA ASP A 275 -31.20 35.16 34.81
C ASP A 275 -30.59 34.44 33.59
N LEU A 276 -31.44 33.98 32.65
CA LEU A 276 -31.07 33.25 31.43
C LEU A 276 -30.38 31.90 31.67
N SER A 277 -30.38 31.39 32.91
CA SER A 277 -29.76 30.12 33.26
C SER A 277 -30.54 28.90 32.78
N THR A 278 -31.87 29.01 32.64
CA THR A 278 -32.74 27.94 32.16
C THR A 278 -33.56 28.37 30.96
N ILE A 279 -33.60 27.50 29.96
CA ILE A 279 -34.35 27.70 28.72
C ILE A 279 -35.17 26.43 28.49
N GLU A 280 -36.45 26.48 28.84
CA GLU A 280 -37.41 25.39 28.64
C GLU A 280 -38.03 25.53 27.25
N LYS A 281 -37.68 24.60 26.35
CA LYS A 281 -38.25 24.54 25.00
C LYS A 281 -39.75 24.25 25.11
N GLN A 282 -40.58 24.98 24.38
CA GLN A 282 -42.02 24.70 24.30
C GLN A 282 -42.36 24.11 22.94
N GLY A 283 -43.03 22.95 22.95
CA GLY A 283 -43.52 22.31 21.74
C GLY A 283 -44.94 22.78 21.43
N PHE A 284 -45.14 23.38 20.27
CA PHE A 284 -46.47 23.56 19.68
C PHE A 284 -46.60 22.74 18.38
N ASN A 285 -47.71 22.03 18.23
CA ASN A 285 -47.97 21.08 17.14
C ASN A 285 -48.45 21.74 15.83
N ASN A 286 -48.58 23.06 15.74
CA ASN A 286 -49.13 23.74 14.57
C ASN A 286 -48.04 24.48 13.76
N GLN A 287 -47.58 23.85 12.67
CA GLN A 287 -46.56 24.34 11.72
C GLN A 287 -46.99 25.54 10.85
N VAL A 288 -48.13 26.20 11.11
CA VAL A 288 -48.80 27.09 10.13
C VAL A 288 -48.14 28.48 9.99
N ASP A 289 -47.21 28.87 10.87
CA ASP A 289 -46.52 30.17 10.79
C ASP A 289 -45.13 30.13 11.47
N GLN A 290 -44.30 29.16 11.08
CA GLN A 290 -42.94 29.00 11.60
C GLN A 290 -41.94 29.88 10.82
N PRO A 291 -41.12 30.72 11.49
CA PRO A 291 -40.09 31.51 10.80
C PRO A 291 -38.99 30.58 10.24
N GLU A 292 -38.41 30.93 9.09
CA GLU A 292 -37.28 30.15 8.54
C GLU A 292 -36.03 30.24 9.45
N PHE A 293 -35.82 31.43 10.04
CA PHE A 293 -34.67 31.72 10.89
C PHE A 293 -35.11 32.37 12.21
N GLY A 294 -34.56 31.88 13.31
CA GLY A 294 -34.73 32.44 14.65
C GLY A 294 -33.84 33.66 14.82
N LEU A 295 -32.63 33.60 14.26
CA LEU A 295 -31.77 34.77 14.05
C LEU A 295 -31.39 34.89 12.57
N ASP A 296 -31.60 36.07 12.02
CA ASP A 296 -31.19 36.43 10.66
C ASP A 296 -30.38 37.73 10.67
N VAL A 297 -29.08 37.63 10.40
CA VAL A 297 -28.16 38.78 10.30
C VAL A 297 -27.89 39.05 8.82
N SER A 298 -28.31 40.22 8.33
CA SER A 298 -28.11 40.62 6.94
C SER A 298 -26.66 41.01 6.65
N ALA A 299 -26.31 41.13 5.37
CA ALA A 299 -24.97 41.58 4.94
C ALA A 299 -24.61 43.01 5.40
N LEU A 300 -25.61 43.85 5.72
CA LEU A 300 -25.43 45.19 6.27
C LEU A 300 -25.45 45.21 7.81
N GLY A 301 -25.86 44.10 8.42
CA GLY A 301 -25.94 43.94 9.87
C GLY A 301 -24.65 43.43 10.50
N GLY A 302 -24.65 43.41 11.83
CA GLY A 302 -23.60 42.76 12.60
C GLY A 302 -23.83 42.86 14.09
N MET A 303 -23.22 41.96 14.86
CA MET A 303 -23.20 41.97 16.32
C MET A 303 -21.77 42.08 16.81
N TYR A 304 -21.52 43.02 17.71
CA TYR A 304 -20.20 43.35 18.21
C TYR A 304 -20.23 43.46 19.74
N ALA A 305 -19.58 42.54 20.43
CA ALA A 305 -19.49 42.51 21.89
C ALA A 305 -18.25 41.76 22.38
N GLY A 306 -17.94 41.84 23.67
CA GLY A 306 -16.90 41.01 24.28
C GLY A 306 -17.16 39.52 24.06
N LYS A 307 -18.39 39.06 24.30
CA LYS A 307 -18.90 37.69 24.13
C LYS A 307 -20.23 37.70 23.40
N ILE A 308 -20.51 36.65 22.62
CA ILE A 308 -21.80 36.47 21.95
C ILE A 308 -22.30 35.07 22.28
N LYS A 309 -23.52 34.99 22.81
CA LYS A 309 -24.23 33.72 23.05
C LYS A 309 -25.58 33.75 22.34
N MET A 310 -25.89 32.66 21.66
CA MET A 310 -27.18 32.47 21.02
C MET A 310 -27.72 31.06 21.29
N VAL A 311 -29.03 30.97 21.60
CA VAL A 311 -29.76 29.71 21.71
C VAL A 311 -31.07 29.81 20.92
N GLY A 312 -31.21 29.01 19.85
CA GLY A 312 -32.44 28.83 19.09
C GLY A 312 -33.12 27.51 19.45
N THR A 313 -34.36 27.57 19.96
CA THR A 313 -35.05 26.44 20.59
C THR A 313 -36.18 25.83 19.75
N GLU A 314 -36.58 26.47 18.65
CA GLU A 314 -37.71 26.03 17.84
C GLU A 314 -37.23 25.04 16.77
N ASN A 315 -37.78 23.81 16.80
CA ASN A 315 -37.34 22.72 15.92
C ASN A 315 -37.48 23.09 14.43
N GLY A 316 -36.39 22.97 13.66
CA GLY A 316 -36.35 23.31 12.24
C GLY A 316 -36.07 24.78 11.94
N VAL A 317 -36.13 25.66 12.94
CA VAL A 317 -35.85 27.10 12.79
C VAL A 317 -34.34 27.35 12.87
N GLY A 318 -33.77 27.91 11.80
CA GLY A 318 -32.33 28.04 11.65
C GLY A 318 -31.74 29.35 12.15
N VAL A 319 -30.44 29.52 11.89
CA VAL A 319 -29.70 30.77 12.05
C VAL A 319 -29.01 31.10 10.74
N ARG A 320 -29.10 32.35 10.30
CA ARG A 320 -28.38 32.85 9.12
C ARG A 320 -27.51 34.04 9.51
N ASN A 321 -26.23 33.99 9.12
CA ASN A 321 -25.31 35.12 9.21
C ASN A 321 -24.75 35.47 7.83
N GLU A 322 -25.14 36.61 7.28
CA GLU A 322 -24.52 37.22 6.10
C GLU A 322 -23.64 38.43 6.46
N GLY A 323 -23.74 38.94 7.69
CA GLY A 323 -22.98 40.08 8.22
C GLY A 323 -21.76 39.67 9.04
N LYS A 324 -21.59 40.29 10.21
CA LYS A 324 -20.46 40.02 11.12
C LYS A 324 -20.95 39.66 12.53
N LEU A 325 -20.47 38.56 13.09
CA LEU A 325 -20.59 38.23 14.52
C LEU A 325 -19.19 38.28 15.14
N MET A 326 -18.92 39.30 15.94
CA MET A 326 -17.59 39.63 16.45
C MET A 326 -17.57 39.59 17.98
N ALA A 327 -17.03 38.52 18.56
CA ALA A 327 -16.74 38.41 19.99
C ALA A 327 -15.30 38.91 20.26
N SER A 328 -15.16 40.18 20.62
CA SER A 328 -13.88 40.91 20.64
C SER A 328 -12.96 40.52 21.80
N ALA A 329 -13.50 40.03 22.92
CA ALA A 329 -12.74 39.71 24.13
C ALA A 329 -12.90 38.26 24.61
N GLY A 330 -13.91 37.54 24.12
CA GLY A 330 -14.27 36.20 24.59
C GLY A 330 -14.81 35.29 23.50
N SER A 331 -15.67 34.35 23.91
CA SER A 331 -16.21 33.29 23.04
C SER A 331 -17.43 33.69 22.22
N LEU A 332 -17.65 32.96 21.11
CA LEU A 332 -18.89 32.95 20.34
C LEU A 332 -19.55 31.57 20.47
N ASN A 333 -20.70 31.50 21.13
CA ASN A 333 -21.45 30.25 21.31
C ASN A 333 -22.83 30.37 20.65
N LEU A 334 -23.17 29.46 19.74
CA LEU A 334 -24.42 29.49 19.01
C LEU A 334 -24.98 28.07 18.92
N SER A 335 -26.16 27.86 19.49
CA SER A 335 -26.91 26.62 19.40
C SER A 335 -28.21 26.87 18.65
N ALA A 336 -28.59 25.97 17.73
CA ALA A 336 -29.86 26.05 17.03
C ALA A 336 -30.48 24.66 16.82
N ASP A 337 -31.79 24.54 17.07
CA ASP A 337 -32.58 23.36 16.75
C ASP A 337 -32.95 23.25 15.25
N GLY A 338 -32.32 24.08 14.40
CA GLY A 338 -32.38 24.03 12.95
C GLY A 338 -31.00 24.27 12.32
N LYS A 339 -30.97 24.59 11.03
CA LYS A 339 -29.72 24.81 10.26
C LYS A 339 -28.96 26.06 10.71
N ILE A 340 -27.64 26.05 10.73
CA ILE A 340 -26.78 27.24 10.90
C ILE A 340 -26.08 27.53 9.56
N ILE A 341 -26.36 28.68 8.96
CA ILE A 341 -25.78 29.10 7.67
C ILE A 341 -24.92 30.34 7.88
N ASN A 342 -23.62 30.23 7.63
CA ASN A 342 -22.69 31.37 7.66
C ASN A 342 -22.22 31.73 6.24
N LYS A 343 -22.64 32.89 5.72
CA LYS A 343 -22.09 33.52 4.51
C LYS A 343 -21.17 34.70 4.83
N GLY A 344 -21.31 35.26 6.03
CA GLY A 344 -20.53 36.39 6.51
C GLY A 344 -19.28 35.99 7.30
N THR A 345 -18.98 36.75 8.34
CA THR A 345 -17.85 36.51 9.24
C THR A 345 -18.33 36.19 10.65
N MET A 346 -17.78 35.13 11.25
CA MET A 346 -17.86 34.86 12.68
C MET A 346 -16.44 34.86 13.25
N GLN A 347 -16.16 35.71 14.23
CA GLN A 347 -14.84 35.81 14.84
C GLN A 347 -14.93 35.89 16.36
N SER A 348 -14.05 35.16 17.05
CA SER A 348 -13.90 35.20 18.50
C SER A 348 -12.43 35.39 18.93
N SER A 349 -12.22 36.12 20.02
CA SER A 349 -10.90 36.26 20.67
C SER A 349 -10.53 35.09 21.58
N GLU A 350 -11.50 34.23 21.90
CA GLU A 350 -11.28 32.93 22.56
C GLU A 350 -11.72 31.79 21.62
N GLY A 351 -12.70 30.98 22.04
CA GLY A 351 -13.23 29.86 21.28
C GLY A 351 -14.57 30.16 20.59
N THR A 352 -14.89 29.38 19.57
CA THR A 352 -16.20 29.38 18.92
C THR A 352 -16.83 27.99 19.00
N ILE A 353 -18.08 27.92 19.48
CA ILE A 353 -18.86 26.67 19.53
C ILE A 353 -20.15 26.88 18.74
N LEU A 354 -20.34 26.10 17.69
CA LEU A 354 -21.59 26.05 16.92
C LEU A 354 -22.22 24.65 17.07
N THR A 355 -23.47 24.59 17.50
CA THR A 355 -24.23 23.34 17.67
C THR A 355 -25.55 23.41 16.91
N SER A 356 -25.78 22.47 16.00
CA SER A 356 -27.03 22.34 15.24
C SER A 356 -27.68 20.97 15.47
N GLN A 357 -29.00 20.93 15.59
CA GLN A 357 -29.78 19.69 15.49
C GLN A 357 -30.01 19.24 14.03
N SER A 358 -29.54 20.02 13.06
CA SER A 358 -29.65 19.78 11.63
C SER A 358 -28.27 20.00 10.98
N GLU A 359 -28.14 20.94 10.04
CA GLU A 359 -26.91 21.22 9.29
C GLU A 359 -26.15 22.46 9.80
N ILE A 360 -24.81 22.43 9.73
CA ILE A 360 -23.95 23.62 9.73
C ILE A 360 -23.35 23.81 8.32
N LYS A 361 -23.69 24.92 7.67
CA LYS A 361 -23.17 25.30 6.34
C LYS A 361 -22.33 26.57 6.43
N ASN A 362 -21.03 26.44 6.17
CA ASN A 362 -20.10 27.56 6.09
C ASN A 362 -19.71 27.89 4.65
N LEU A 363 -20.20 29.04 4.17
CA LEU A 363 -19.84 29.68 2.90
C LEU A 363 -18.89 30.88 3.11
N GLY A 364 -18.84 31.43 4.33
CA GLY A 364 -18.03 32.59 4.71
C GLY A 364 -16.79 32.24 5.51
N THR A 365 -16.47 33.06 6.52
CA THR A 365 -15.31 32.85 7.41
C THR A 365 -15.75 32.60 8.85
N ILE A 366 -15.21 31.57 9.47
CA ILE A 366 -15.29 31.32 10.92
C ILE A 366 -13.86 31.23 11.46
N THR A 367 -13.49 32.15 12.36
CA THR A 367 -12.15 32.20 12.95
C THR A 367 -12.21 32.30 14.48
N ALA A 368 -11.52 31.39 15.18
CA ALA A 368 -11.34 31.42 16.63
C ALA A 368 -9.86 31.59 16.98
N LYS A 369 -9.53 32.45 17.94
CA LYS A 369 -8.14 32.62 18.42
C LYS A 369 -7.67 31.49 19.34
N ASN A 370 -8.57 30.66 19.86
CA ASN A 370 -8.27 29.42 20.58
C ASN A 370 -8.81 28.23 19.79
N ASP A 371 -9.97 27.69 20.20
CA ASP A 371 -10.56 26.47 19.63
C ASP A 371 -11.84 26.75 18.84
N LEU A 372 -12.05 26.00 17.75
CA LEU A 372 -13.28 26.01 16.97
C LEU A 372 -13.95 24.64 17.06
N LYS A 373 -15.17 24.59 17.58
CA LYS A 373 -15.97 23.36 17.71
C LYS A 373 -17.27 23.48 16.93
N LEU A 374 -17.49 22.57 15.98
CA LEU A 374 -18.72 22.47 15.20
C LEU A 374 -19.38 21.11 15.51
N GLN A 375 -20.65 21.12 15.90
CA GLN A 375 -21.44 19.92 16.18
C GLN A 375 -22.76 19.96 15.44
N SER A 376 -23.08 18.88 14.75
CA SER A 376 -24.26 18.74 13.90
C SER A 376 -24.82 17.33 14.04
N HIS A 377 -26.13 17.12 13.92
CA HIS A 377 -26.70 15.77 13.87
C HIS A 377 -26.78 15.22 12.44
N THR A 378 -26.66 16.05 11.40
CA THR A 378 -26.79 15.57 10.01
C THR A 378 -25.58 15.92 9.14
N LEU A 379 -25.26 17.20 8.99
CA LEU A 379 -24.32 17.65 7.97
C LEU A 379 -23.48 18.85 8.42
N ILE A 380 -22.17 18.78 8.19
CA ILE A 380 -21.30 19.96 8.21
C ILE A 380 -20.72 20.15 6.81
N THR A 381 -21.01 21.28 6.16
CA THR A 381 -20.39 21.66 4.88
C THR A 381 -19.51 22.90 5.04
N ASN A 382 -18.33 22.85 4.43
CA ASN A 382 -17.43 24.00 4.35
C ASN A 382 -17.01 24.28 2.90
N GLU A 383 -17.51 25.38 2.34
CA GLU A 383 -17.07 25.96 1.05
C GLU A 383 -16.20 27.21 1.27
N GLY A 384 -16.22 27.79 2.47
CA GLY A 384 -15.44 28.96 2.87
C GLY A 384 -14.22 28.64 3.74
N LYS A 385 -13.95 29.46 4.76
CA LYS A 385 -12.79 29.33 5.65
C LYS A 385 -13.20 28.94 7.08
N LEU A 386 -12.59 27.89 7.61
CA LEU A 386 -12.60 27.54 9.03
C LEU A 386 -11.18 27.66 9.59
N SER A 387 -10.98 28.43 10.65
CA SER A 387 -9.65 28.60 11.23
C SER A 387 -9.69 28.67 12.76
N ALA A 388 -8.77 27.95 13.39
CA ALA A 388 -8.50 28.02 14.82
C ALA A 388 -6.98 28.20 15.03
N LYS A 389 -6.55 28.80 16.14
CA LYS A 389 -5.13 28.83 16.49
C LYS A 389 -4.67 27.49 17.06
N ASN A 390 -5.48 26.91 17.95
CA ASN A 390 -5.15 25.68 18.67
C ASN A 390 -5.84 24.47 18.03
N SER A 391 -7.09 24.19 18.37
CA SER A 391 -7.80 23.00 17.88
C SER A 391 -9.04 23.36 17.06
N LEU A 392 -9.29 22.60 16.00
CA LEU A 392 -10.53 22.61 15.23
C LEU A 392 -11.16 21.22 15.30
N SER A 393 -12.31 21.10 15.94
CA SER A 393 -13.06 19.85 16.09
C SER A 393 -14.40 19.95 15.38
N THR A 394 -14.70 19.01 14.50
CA THR A 394 -16.02 18.88 13.86
C THR A 394 -16.60 17.50 14.13
N THR A 395 -17.82 17.46 14.64
CA THR A 395 -18.57 16.22 14.89
C THR A 395 -19.90 16.26 14.17
N SER A 396 -20.20 15.24 13.36
CA SER A 396 -21.49 15.05 12.71
C SER A 396 -21.90 13.60 12.80
N ASP A 397 -23.15 13.27 13.14
CA ASP A 397 -23.56 11.86 13.23
C ASP A 397 -23.58 11.18 11.85
N GLU A 398 -23.76 11.94 10.76
CA GLU A 398 -23.87 11.40 9.40
C GLU A 398 -22.72 11.87 8.48
N PHE A 399 -22.64 13.16 8.10
CA PHE A 399 -21.72 13.59 7.06
C PHE A 399 -20.97 14.89 7.37
N ILE A 400 -19.68 14.93 7.00
CA ILE A 400 -18.84 16.14 7.00
C ILE A 400 -18.19 16.26 5.63
N SER A 401 -18.32 17.43 4.99
CA SER A 401 -17.74 17.69 3.68
C SER A 401 -17.02 19.03 3.61
N ILE A 402 -15.71 18.97 3.41
CA ILE A 402 -14.87 20.14 3.08
C ILE A 402 -14.85 20.23 1.55
N TRP A 403 -15.76 21.01 0.97
CA TRP A 403 -15.93 21.19 -0.48
C TRP A 403 -14.73 21.97 -1.06
N SER A 404 -14.90 23.21 -1.51
CA SER A 404 -13.80 24.08 -1.94
C SER A 404 -13.10 24.80 -0.78
N GLY A 405 -13.51 24.50 0.46
CA GLY A 405 -13.12 25.28 1.64
C GLY A 405 -11.69 25.06 2.12
N ASP A 406 -11.22 26.01 2.94
CA ASP A 406 -9.91 26.03 3.61
C ASP A 406 -10.08 25.83 5.12
N VAL A 407 -9.42 24.81 5.67
CA VAL A 407 -9.47 24.43 7.08
C VAL A 407 -8.07 24.47 7.66
N LYS A 408 -7.84 25.32 8.68
CA LYS A 408 -6.51 25.55 9.29
C LYS A 408 -6.53 25.58 10.82
N ALA A 409 -5.69 24.77 11.45
CA ALA A 409 -5.46 24.79 12.91
C ALA A 409 -4.09 24.19 13.27
N ASN A 410 -3.68 24.22 14.55
CA ASN A 410 -2.57 23.36 14.99
C ASN A 410 -3.00 21.90 14.96
N ASN A 411 -4.19 21.60 15.50
CA ASN A 411 -4.78 20.27 15.55
C ASN A 411 -6.17 20.27 14.90
N ILE A 412 -6.46 19.28 14.06
CA ILE A 412 -7.77 19.09 13.42
C ILE A 412 -8.31 17.72 13.80
N VAL A 413 -9.55 17.68 14.29
CA VAL A 413 -10.26 16.44 14.66
C VAL A 413 -11.61 16.38 13.93
N ILE A 414 -11.82 15.33 13.15
CA ILE A 414 -13.06 15.08 12.40
C ILE A 414 -13.67 13.77 12.91
N ASN A 415 -14.92 13.81 13.38
CA ASN A 415 -15.69 12.63 13.75
C ASN A 415 -17.00 12.62 12.97
N ALA A 416 -17.17 11.65 12.06
CA ALA A 416 -18.44 11.48 11.34
C ALA A 416 -18.57 10.09 10.74
N LYS A 417 -19.78 9.61 10.48
CA LYS A 417 -19.97 8.36 9.74
C LYS A 417 -19.35 8.44 8.33
N HIS A 418 -19.46 9.57 7.64
CA HIS A 418 -18.76 9.83 6.40
C HIS A 418 -18.04 11.20 6.44
N ALA A 419 -16.75 11.21 6.12
CA ALA A 419 -15.93 12.42 6.00
C ALA A 419 -15.37 12.53 4.57
N LYS A 420 -15.58 13.67 3.91
CA LYS A 420 -15.08 13.93 2.55
C LYS A 420 -14.32 15.25 2.47
N ASN A 421 -13.07 15.19 2.02
CA ASN A 421 -12.25 16.37 1.75
C ASN A 421 -12.03 16.52 0.25
N VAL A 422 -12.56 17.57 -0.36
CA VAL A 422 -12.25 18.02 -1.73
C VAL A 422 -11.34 19.25 -1.70
N GLY A 423 -11.33 19.99 -0.59
CA GLY A 423 -10.68 21.28 -0.44
C GLY A 423 -9.27 21.18 0.12
N LYS A 424 -8.96 22.08 1.05
CA LYS A 424 -7.67 22.13 1.73
C LYS A 424 -7.87 21.98 3.23
N MET A 425 -7.27 20.95 3.80
CA MET A 425 -7.16 20.74 5.24
C MET A 425 -5.68 20.77 5.61
N LYS A 426 -5.29 21.74 6.44
CA LYS A 426 -3.91 21.92 6.89
C LYS A 426 -3.84 22.06 8.41
N ALA A 427 -3.28 21.05 9.06
CA ALA A 427 -2.84 21.13 10.44
C ALA A 427 -1.35 21.50 10.51
N TYR A 428 -0.95 22.33 11.49
CA TYR A 428 0.48 22.53 11.76
C TYR A 428 1.09 21.36 12.55
N GLU A 429 0.28 20.63 13.30
CA GLU A 429 0.71 19.46 14.07
C GLU A 429 0.02 18.20 13.60
N THR A 430 -1.26 17.99 13.97
CA THR A 430 -1.93 16.71 13.74
C THR A 430 -3.29 16.84 13.06
N VAL A 431 -3.61 15.91 12.18
CA VAL A 431 -4.99 15.63 11.74
C VAL A 431 -5.42 14.26 12.25
N THR A 432 -6.58 14.20 12.90
CA THR A 432 -7.24 12.94 13.30
C THR A 432 -8.62 12.86 12.66
N ILE A 433 -8.86 11.80 11.89
CA ILE A 433 -10.16 11.54 11.26
C ILE A 433 -10.66 10.18 11.75
N ASN A 434 -11.82 10.16 12.40
CA ASN A 434 -12.54 8.94 12.76
C ASN A 434 -13.85 8.89 11.96
N ALA A 435 -13.97 7.91 11.07
CA ALA A 435 -15.16 7.74 10.26
C ALA A 435 -15.50 6.28 9.94
N SER A 436 -16.67 6.03 9.35
CA SER A 436 -16.93 4.74 8.67
C SER A 436 -16.46 4.77 7.22
N THR A 437 -16.55 5.94 6.58
CA THR A 437 -16.00 6.22 5.25
C THR A 437 -15.23 7.52 5.26
N ALA A 438 -14.01 7.52 4.74
CA ALA A 438 -13.16 8.70 4.60
C ALA A 438 -12.69 8.83 3.15
N GLU A 439 -13.08 9.91 2.48
CA GLU A 439 -12.70 10.21 1.10
C GLU A 439 -11.83 11.47 1.05
N ASN A 440 -10.68 11.38 0.40
CA ASN A 440 -9.82 12.52 0.09
C ASN A 440 -9.69 12.69 -1.43
N ASN A 441 -10.22 13.78 -1.96
CA ASN A 441 -10.06 14.24 -3.34
C ASN A 441 -9.50 15.69 -3.36
N GLY A 442 -8.77 16.05 -2.31
CA GLY A 442 -8.17 17.37 -2.12
C GLY A 442 -6.84 17.25 -1.39
N ASN A 443 -6.45 18.31 -0.67
CA ASN A 443 -5.20 18.31 0.10
C ASN A 443 -5.50 18.07 1.58
N LEU A 444 -4.92 17.01 2.13
CA LEU A 444 -4.92 16.67 3.55
C LEU A 444 -3.48 16.71 4.06
N THR A 445 -3.13 17.75 4.83
CA THR A 445 -1.75 18.01 5.22
C THR A 445 -1.60 18.23 6.72
N ALA A 446 -0.55 17.68 7.32
CA ALA A 446 -0.18 17.92 8.72
C ALA A 446 1.34 18.12 8.86
N GLY A 447 1.78 19.01 9.75
CA GLY A 447 3.22 19.20 9.97
C GLY A 447 3.91 18.07 10.71
N LYS A 448 3.18 17.29 11.54
CA LYS A 448 3.72 16.15 12.30
C LYS A 448 3.04 14.84 11.91
N GLN A 449 1.72 14.73 12.07
CA GLN A 449 1.06 13.43 11.97
C GLN A 449 -0.35 13.48 11.36
N ILE A 450 -0.66 12.49 10.53
CA ILE A 450 -2.04 12.18 10.14
C ILE A 450 -2.40 10.81 10.70
N ILE A 451 -3.51 10.74 11.44
CA ILE A 451 -4.12 9.49 11.90
C ILE A 451 -5.52 9.41 11.32
N LEU A 452 -5.76 8.40 10.49
CA LEU A 452 -7.05 8.19 9.84
C LEU A 452 -7.54 6.79 10.16
N THR A 453 -8.64 6.70 10.89
CA THR A 453 -9.29 5.45 11.27
C THR A 453 -10.65 5.38 10.60
N SER A 454 -10.79 4.49 9.62
CA SER A 454 -12.05 4.31 8.89
C SER A 454 -12.19 2.92 8.30
N ASP A 455 -13.42 2.38 8.28
CA ASP A 455 -13.69 1.10 7.62
C ASP A 455 -13.29 1.15 6.14
N ASN A 456 -13.62 2.25 5.45
CA ASN A 456 -13.25 2.49 4.06
C ASN A 456 -12.49 3.80 3.93
N ILE A 457 -11.32 3.74 3.30
CA ILE A 457 -10.46 4.89 3.03
C ILE A 457 -10.25 4.98 1.52
N LYS A 458 -10.60 6.12 0.92
CA LYS A 458 -10.37 6.37 -0.50
C LYS A 458 -9.57 7.65 -0.67
N ASN A 459 -8.37 7.55 -1.24
CA ASN A 459 -7.62 8.69 -1.72
C ASN A 459 -7.79 8.76 -3.25
N ASP A 460 -8.69 9.62 -3.72
CA ASP A 460 -9.08 9.74 -5.12
C ASP A 460 -7.97 10.43 -5.95
N TRP A 461 -8.14 10.55 -7.26
CA TRP A 461 -7.07 10.97 -8.19
C TRP A 461 -6.43 12.33 -7.89
N GLN A 462 -7.19 13.28 -7.31
CA GLN A 462 -6.67 14.59 -6.91
C GLN A 462 -6.24 14.63 -5.43
N GLY A 463 -6.40 13.51 -4.73
CA GLY A 463 -6.13 13.36 -3.32
C GLY A 463 -4.63 13.36 -3.03
N ILE A 464 -4.20 14.29 -2.18
CA ILE A 464 -2.85 14.33 -1.61
C ILE A 464 -2.98 14.21 -0.09
N ILE A 465 -2.28 13.23 0.49
CA ILE A 465 -2.13 13.07 1.94
C ILE A 465 -0.64 13.27 2.27
N ASN A 466 -0.31 14.26 3.09
CA ASN A 466 1.10 14.60 3.38
C ASN A 466 1.34 14.94 4.87
N ALA A 467 2.28 14.25 5.51
CA ALA A 467 2.77 14.58 6.85
C ALA A 467 4.19 14.01 7.07
N LYS A 468 4.80 14.29 8.23
CA LYS A 468 5.99 13.52 8.65
C LYS A 468 5.61 12.05 8.86
N ASN A 469 4.63 11.79 9.71
CA ASN A 469 4.16 10.43 9.98
C ASN A 469 2.69 10.25 9.56
N ILE A 470 2.37 9.16 8.87
CA ILE A 470 1.00 8.85 8.42
C ILE A 470 0.61 7.47 8.89
N ASN A 471 -0.50 7.38 9.64
CA ASN A 471 -1.08 6.14 10.12
C ASN A 471 -2.51 5.99 9.57
N LEU A 472 -2.73 5.00 8.70
CA LEU A 472 -4.05 4.67 8.16
C LEU A 472 -4.50 3.31 8.71
N ASN A 473 -5.69 3.26 9.31
CA ASN A 473 -6.25 2.05 9.93
C ASN A 473 -7.68 1.80 9.43
N GLY A 474 -8.02 0.55 9.12
CA GLY A 474 -9.30 0.26 8.47
C GLY A 474 -9.49 -1.15 7.93
N LYS A 475 -10.52 -1.32 7.09
CA LYS A 475 -10.79 -2.59 6.38
C LYS A 475 -10.37 -2.51 4.91
N ASN A 476 -10.65 -1.41 4.23
CA ASN A 476 -10.35 -1.22 2.81
C ASN A 476 -9.67 0.11 2.54
N PHE A 477 -8.64 0.10 1.70
CA PHE A 477 -7.95 1.29 1.22
C PHE A 477 -7.74 1.25 -0.28
N GLU A 478 -8.27 2.26 -0.97
CA GLU A 478 -8.03 2.49 -2.40
C GLU A 478 -7.26 3.81 -2.59
N ASN A 479 -6.07 3.72 -3.19
CA ASN A 479 -5.22 4.87 -3.46
C ASN A 479 -5.07 5.13 -4.96
N TYR A 480 -5.85 6.07 -5.49
CA TYR A 480 -5.69 6.64 -6.83
C TYR A 480 -4.81 7.90 -6.82
N GLY A 481 -4.69 8.56 -5.66
CA GLY A 481 -3.89 9.76 -5.46
C GLY A 481 -2.47 9.50 -4.95
N GLU A 482 -1.95 10.45 -4.17
CA GLU A 482 -0.60 10.42 -3.63
C GLU A 482 -0.62 10.48 -2.09
N VAL A 483 0.12 9.57 -1.45
CA VAL A 483 0.35 9.56 0.01
C VAL A 483 1.84 9.69 0.25
N ASN A 484 2.26 10.77 0.91
CA ASN A 484 3.67 11.13 1.11
C ASN A 484 3.98 11.33 2.59
N SER A 485 4.93 10.56 3.09
CA SER A 485 5.46 10.69 4.44
C SER A 485 6.92 11.16 4.40
N ALA A 486 7.26 12.20 5.16
CA ALA A 486 8.66 12.65 5.29
C ALA A 486 9.47 11.84 6.32
N GLU A 487 8.80 10.97 7.08
CA GLU A 487 9.38 10.00 8.01
C GLU A 487 8.67 8.66 7.71
N ASN A 488 7.76 8.20 8.57
CA ASN A 488 7.18 6.85 8.45
C ASN A 488 5.73 6.82 7.92
N LEU A 489 5.48 5.92 6.95
CA LEU A 489 4.14 5.59 6.44
C LEU A 489 3.72 4.20 6.93
N VAL A 490 2.68 4.15 7.76
CA VAL A 490 2.11 2.89 8.27
C VAL A 490 0.65 2.76 7.85
N ILE A 491 0.33 1.69 7.13
CA ILE A 491 -1.03 1.37 6.68
C ILE A 491 -1.40 0.00 7.23
N SER A 492 -2.26 -0.04 8.24
CA SER A 492 -2.76 -1.28 8.87
C SER A 492 -4.22 -1.51 8.48
N ILE A 493 -4.43 -2.12 7.32
CA ILE A 493 -5.73 -2.22 6.64
C ILE A 493 -5.89 -3.61 6.00
N GLY A 494 -7.07 -4.22 6.15
CA GLY A 494 -7.35 -5.57 5.64
C GLY A 494 -7.08 -5.75 4.13
N ASN A 495 -7.62 -4.86 3.29
CA ASN A 495 -7.39 -4.86 1.84
C ASN A 495 -6.78 -3.53 1.41
N ILE A 496 -5.57 -3.58 0.85
CA ILE A 496 -4.83 -2.41 0.37
C ILE A 496 -4.69 -2.51 -1.15
N ASN A 497 -5.23 -1.54 -1.88
CA ASN A 497 -5.06 -1.40 -3.32
C ASN A 497 -4.37 -0.06 -3.63
N ASN A 498 -3.12 -0.12 -4.06
CA ASN A 498 -2.38 1.03 -4.54
C ASN A 498 -2.42 1.09 -6.06
N ILE A 499 -3.01 2.15 -6.61
CA ILE A 499 -3.06 2.42 -8.06
C ILE A 499 -1.99 3.44 -8.45
N ASN A 500 -1.64 4.37 -7.56
CA ASN A 500 -0.70 5.45 -7.85
C ASN A 500 0.46 5.45 -6.82
N LYS A 501 0.61 6.44 -5.95
CA LYS A 501 1.84 6.57 -5.16
C LYS A 501 1.64 6.41 -3.66
N LEU A 502 2.46 5.55 -3.07
CA LEU A 502 2.75 5.50 -1.64
C LEU A 502 4.24 5.75 -1.44
N LEU A 503 4.59 6.90 -0.86
CA LEU A 503 5.96 7.37 -0.69
C LEU A 503 6.28 7.62 0.79
N SER A 504 7.49 7.24 1.19
CA SER A 504 8.10 7.58 2.48
C SER A 504 9.58 7.94 2.29
N ASP A 505 10.06 8.94 3.01
CA ASP A 505 11.48 9.30 3.04
C ASP A 505 12.30 8.44 4.03
N GLU A 506 11.65 7.60 4.84
CA GLU A 506 12.29 6.62 5.75
C GLU A 506 11.69 5.22 5.53
N GLN A 507 10.72 4.79 6.36
CA GLN A 507 10.13 3.46 6.31
C GLN A 507 8.65 3.46 5.88
N LEU A 508 8.30 2.47 5.07
CA LEU A 508 6.93 2.19 4.63
C LEU A 508 6.52 0.77 5.05
N LEU A 509 5.50 0.68 5.90
CA LEU A 509 4.92 -0.59 6.37
C LEU A 509 3.46 -0.70 5.92
N LEU A 510 3.17 -1.71 5.09
CA LEU A 510 1.81 -2.12 4.77
C LEU A 510 1.49 -3.42 5.50
N LYS A 511 0.44 -3.43 6.31
CA LYS A 511 -0.05 -4.59 7.04
C LYS A 511 -1.50 -4.87 6.70
N GLY A 512 -1.80 -6.07 6.21
CA GLY A 512 -3.15 -6.43 5.79
C GLY A 512 -3.35 -7.92 5.55
N THR A 513 -4.50 -8.28 4.99
CA THR A 513 -4.78 -9.61 4.44
C THR A 513 -4.35 -9.70 2.99
N ASN A 514 -4.67 -8.65 2.21
CA ASN A 514 -4.37 -8.56 0.78
C ASN A 514 -3.72 -7.21 0.48
N ILE A 515 -2.57 -7.24 -0.19
CA ILE A 515 -1.87 -6.05 -0.71
C ILE A 515 -1.74 -6.20 -2.22
N THR A 516 -2.30 -5.25 -2.96
CA THR A 516 -2.15 -5.15 -4.41
C THR A 516 -1.50 -3.82 -4.76
N ASN A 517 -0.36 -3.88 -5.44
CA ASN A 517 0.25 -2.73 -6.12
C ASN A 517 -0.03 -2.87 -7.62
N SER A 518 -0.97 -2.08 -8.14
CA SER A 518 -1.43 -2.17 -9.54
C SER A 518 -0.35 -1.71 -10.53
N ASP A 519 -0.58 -1.91 -11.83
CA ASP A 519 0.38 -1.61 -12.92
C ASP A 519 0.95 -0.19 -12.92
N THR A 520 0.17 0.83 -12.56
CA THR A 520 0.63 2.22 -12.40
C THR A 520 1.13 2.55 -10.99
N GLY A 521 1.07 1.59 -10.09
CA GLY A 521 1.38 1.73 -8.68
C GLY A 521 2.88 1.81 -8.40
N LEU A 522 3.27 2.81 -7.61
CA LEU A 522 4.59 2.97 -7.03
C LEU A 522 4.50 2.90 -5.50
N ILE A 523 5.19 1.93 -4.92
CA ILE A 523 5.50 1.87 -3.49
C ILE A 523 6.99 2.19 -3.35
N LYS A 524 7.31 3.29 -2.67
CA LYS A 524 8.71 3.71 -2.48
C LYS A 524 8.96 4.14 -1.04
N ALA A 525 10.05 3.64 -0.47
CA ALA A 525 10.66 4.18 0.74
C ALA A 525 12.16 4.35 0.52
N ASP A 526 12.84 5.32 1.14
CA ASP A 526 14.29 5.42 0.98
C ASP A 526 15.03 4.31 1.76
N ASP A 527 14.61 4.00 3.00
CA ASP A 527 15.29 2.98 3.84
C ASP A 527 14.71 1.57 3.67
N LYS A 528 13.41 1.40 4.00
CA LYS A 528 12.76 0.08 4.06
C LYS A 528 11.31 0.10 3.60
N VAL A 529 10.96 -0.82 2.72
CA VAL A 529 9.57 -1.23 2.45
C VAL A 529 9.33 -2.60 3.10
N SER A 530 8.33 -2.71 3.97
CA SER A 530 7.84 -3.99 4.51
C SER A 530 6.37 -4.22 4.17
N LEU A 531 6.08 -5.33 3.51
CA LEU A 531 4.73 -5.76 3.15
C LEU A 531 4.36 -7.01 3.95
N VAL A 532 3.43 -6.88 4.89
CA VAL A 532 2.98 -7.95 5.78
C VAL A 532 1.54 -8.33 5.44
N ALA A 533 1.37 -9.35 4.60
CA ALA A 533 0.05 -9.85 4.21
C ALA A 533 0.06 -11.32 3.78
N LYS A 534 -1.13 -11.94 3.78
CA LYS A 534 -1.33 -13.30 3.25
C LYS A 534 -1.13 -13.34 1.75
N ASN A 535 -1.66 -12.35 1.03
CA ASN A 535 -1.52 -12.26 -0.41
C ASN A 535 -0.88 -10.92 -0.78
N ILE A 536 0.23 -10.97 -1.50
CA ILE A 536 0.93 -9.80 -2.03
C ILE A 536 0.99 -9.96 -3.55
N ILE A 537 0.38 -9.03 -4.27
CA ILE A 537 0.44 -8.96 -5.73
C ILE A 537 1.09 -7.64 -6.11
N ASN A 538 2.26 -7.73 -6.74
CA ASN A 538 2.93 -6.59 -7.36
C ASN A 538 2.78 -6.68 -8.88
N ASP A 539 2.08 -5.71 -9.45
CA ASP A 539 1.96 -5.46 -10.90
C ASP A 539 2.68 -4.17 -11.32
N GLY A 540 3.00 -3.29 -10.36
CA GLY A 540 3.72 -2.03 -10.53
C GLY A 540 5.18 -2.08 -10.07
N ILE A 541 5.63 -1.00 -9.42
CA ILE A 541 7.02 -0.82 -8.97
C ILE A 541 7.09 -0.75 -7.44
N ILE A 542 8.01 -1.52 -6.86
CA ILE A 542 8.43 -1.43 -5.45
C ILE A 542 9.91 -1.04 -5.42
N ASN A 543 10.25 0.09 -4.78
CA ASN A 543 11.62 0.60 -4.71
C ASN A 543 12.02 0.95 -3.27
N SER A 544 13.16 0.45 -2.81
CA SER A 544 13.76 0.87 -1.53
C SER A 544 15.23 0.51 -1.41
N ASP A 545 15.92 0.90 -0.33
CA ASP A 545 17.21 0.29 0.00
C ASP A 545 17.02 -1.17 0.43
N SER A 546 16.00 -1.46 1.24
CA SER A 546 15.62 -2.83 1.59
C SER A 546 14.13 -3.11 1.36
N VAL A 547 13.81 -4.25 0.76
CA VAL A 547 12.42 -4.69 0.52
C VAL A 547 12.19 -6.03 1.21
N PHE A 548 11.22 -6.07 2.11
CA PHE A 548 10.82 -7.25 2.87
C PHE A 548 9.38 -7.62 2.53
N LEU A 549 9.16 -8.85 2.06
CA LEU A 549 7.85 -9.36 1.65
C LEU A 549 7.45 -10.56 2.52
N GLY A 550 6.29 -10.48 3.14
CA GLY A 550 5.73 -11.61 3.90
C GLY A 550 6.33 -11.80 5.29
N GLU A 551 6.77 -10.73 5.98
CA GLU A 551 7.18 -10.79 7.40
C GLU A 551 5.95 -11.15 8.30
N GLY A 552 5.49 -12.41 8.33
CA GLY A 552 4.32 -12.83 9.14
C GLY A 552 3.54 -14.05 8.62
N GLU A 553 2.19 -13.98 8.66
CA GLU A 553 1.31 -15.08 8.23
C GLU A 553 1.53 -15.41 6.75
N VAL A 554 2.11 -16.58 6.53
CA VAL A 554 2.73 -17.01 5.30
C VAL A 554 1.67 -17.43 4.26
N GLY A 555 1.54 -16.73 3.13
CA GLY A 555 0.62 -17.07 2.03
C GLY A 555 1.28 -17.08 0.65
N LYS A 556 0.90 -16.18 -0.26
CA LYS A 556 1.39 -16.15 -1.65
C LYS A 556 1.89 -14.76 -2.05
N VAL A 557 3.07 -14.71 -2.68
CA VAL A 557 3.65 -13.49 -3.27
C VAL A 557 3.75 -13.66 -4.78
N VAL A 558 3.24 -12.69 -5.54
CA VAL A 558 3.27 -12.67 -7.00
C VAL A 558 3.88 -11.37 -7.49
N ASN A 559 4.94 -11.48 -8.28
CA ASN A 559 5.50 -10.37 -9.07
C ASN A 559 5.19 -10.63 -10.54
N THR A 560 4.26 -9.88 -11.12
CA THR A 560 3.75 -10.13 -12.48
C THR A 560 4.75 -9.69 -13.57
N TRP A 561 4.42 -9.93 -14.83
CA TRP A 561 5.33 -9.72 -15.97
C TRP A 561 5.77 -8.26 -16.21
N ARG A 562 4.97 -7.26 -15.79
CA ARG A 562 5.34 -5.83 -15.88
C ARG A 562 6.04 -5.32 -14.63
N ALA A 563 5.93 -6.08 -13.56
CA ALA A 563 6.27 -5.64 -12.24
C ALA A 563 7.78 -5.60 -12.01
N LYS A 564 8.20 -4.63 -11.20
CA LYS A 564 9.60 -4.46 -10.81
C LYS A 564 9.72 -4.33 -9.31
N ILE A 565 10.68 -5.06 -8.74
CA ILE A 565 11.12 -4.89 -7.36
C ILE A 565 12.59 -4.50 -7.42
N ASN A 566 12.93 -3.31 -6.93
CA ASN A 566 14.30 -2.85 -6.84
C ASN A 566 14.62 -2.56 -5.38
N ALA A 567 15.42 -3.41 -4.76
CA ALA A 567 16.07 -3.11 -3.50
C ALA A 567 17.51 -2.69 -3.79
N LYS A 568 18.06 -1.63 -3.18
CA LYS A 568 19.48 -1.32 -3.38
C LYS A 568 20.38 -2.33 -2.68
N GLN A 569 19.99 -2.78 -1.48
CA GLN A 569 20.83 -3.57 -0.58
C GLN A 569 20.29 -4.98 -0.37
N LEU A 570 19.06 -5.12 0.14
CA LEU A 570 18.51 -6.40 0.57
C LEU A 570 17.09 -6.62 0.04
N PHE A 571 16.88 -7.77 -0.59
CA PHE A 571 15.58 -8.31 -0.91
C PHE A 571 15.32 -9.55 -0.04
N ASP A 572 14.30 -9.50 0.80
CA ASP A 572 13.93 -10.57 1.70
C ASP A 572 12.48 -11.00 1.47
N ILE A 573 12.23 -12.30 1.38
CA ILE A 573 10.90 -12.86 1.19
C ILE A 573 10.69 -14.10 2.07
N HIS A 574 9.66 -14.04 2.91
CA HIS A 574 9.16 -15.17 3.68
C HIS A 574 7.72 -15.50 3.21
N ALA A 575 7.53 -16.62 2.50
CA ALA A 575 6.23 -16.97 1.89
C ALA A 575 6.01 -18.49 1.79
N ASN A 576 4.79 -18.96 1.45
CA ASN A 576 4.59 -20.38 1.14
C ASN A 576 4.92 -20.57 -0.34
N GLN A 577 4.43 -19.64 -1.14
CA GLN A 577 4.48 -19.67 -2.59
C GLN A 577 4.99 -18.35 -3.12
N PHE A 578 5.94 -18.42 -4.05
CA PHE A 578 6.46 -17.26 -4.75
C PHE A 578 6.45 -17.47 -6.26
N GLU A 579 5.77 -16.57 -6.97
CA GLU A 579 5.72 -16.54 -8.43
C GLU A 579 6.34 -15.26 -8.94
N ASN A 580 7.42 -15.38 -9.73
CA ASN A 580 8.06 -14.25 -10.38
C ASN A 580 7.95 -14.36 -11.89
N SER A 581 7.33 -13.38 -12.52
CA SER A 581 7.27 -13.19 -13.97
C SER A 581 7.91 -11.89 -14.43
N GLY A 582 8.17 -10.97 -13.49
CA GLY A 582 8.74 -9.65 -13.73
C GLY A 582 10.23 -9.60 -13.46
N GLN A 583 10.69 -8.44 -12.98
CA GLN A 583 12.10 -8.19 -12.67
C GLN A 583 12.31 -7.95 -11.18
N ILE A 584 13.38 -8.53 -10.63
CA ILE A 584 13.84 -8.29 -9.27
C ILE A 584 15.33 -7.99 -9.31
N ASN A 585 15.72 -6.85 -8.75
CA ASN A 585 17.10 -6.38 -8.67
C ASN A 585 17.45 -6.06 -7.21
N ALA A 586 18.54 -6.61 -6.70
CA ALA A 586 19.14 -6.20 -5.42
C ALA A 586 20.63 -6.53 -5.31
N ASP A 587 21.28 -6.15 -4.22
CA ASP A 587 22.64 -6.62 -3.92
C ASP A 587 22.62 -8.00 -3.27
N ASN A 588 21.75 -8.21 -2.28
CA ASN A 588 21.63 -9.47 -1.55
C ASN A 588 20.17 -9.94 -1.53
N GLY A 589 19.98 -11.26 -1.53
CA GLY A 589 18.67 -11.89 -1.46
C GLY A 589 18.62 -13.06 -0.48
N LEU A 590 17.58 -13.06 0.35
CA LEU A 590 17.17 -14.21 1.16
C LEU A 590 15.73 -14.57 0.78
N MET A 591 15.49 -15.82 0.40
CA MET A 591 14.15 -16.30 0.08
C MET A 591 13.87 -17.56 0.87
N GLU A 592 12.98 -17.46 1.87
CA GLU A 592 12.52 -18.57 2.70
C GLU A 592 11.09 -18.96 2.30
N LEU A 593 10.96 -20.08 1.60
CA LEU A 593 9.71 -20.54 1.00
C LEU A 593 9.31 -21.92 1.51
N GLN A 594 8.08 -22.07 1.99
CA GLN A 594 7.62 -23.34 2.58
C GLN A 594 7.22 -24.41 1.54
N ASP A 595 6.70 -23.99 0.39
CA ASP A 595 6.21 -24.88 -0.66
C ASP A 595 6.97 -24.72 -1.98
N TYR A 596 6.71 -23.67 -2.76
CA TYR A 596 7.35 -23.57 -4.07
C TYR A 596 7.77 -22.16 -4.49
N MET A 597 8.76 -22.14 -5.38
CA MET A 597 9.16 -21.01 -6.19
C MET A 597 8.94 -21.34 -7.66
N TYR A 598 8.21 -20.47 -8.36
CA TYR A 598 8.06 -20.52 -9.81
C TYR A 598 8.60 -19.24 -10.43
N ASN A 599 9.70 -19.36 -11.16
CA ASN A 599 10.33 -18.23 -11.85
C ASN A 599 10.20 -18.35 -13.36
N GLN A 600 9.53 -17.39 -13.97
CA GLN A 600 9.45 -17.18 -15.42
C GLN A 600 9.91 -15.77 -15.83
N GLY A 601 10.42 -14.99 -14.87
CA GLY A 601 11.01 -13.67 -15.07
C GLY A 601 12.51 -13.64 -14.73
N GLN A 602 13.02 -12.47 -14.36
CA GLN A 602 14.43 -12.27 -14.05
C GLN A 602 14.63 -11.91 -12.57
N ILE A 603 15.56 -12.60 -11.91
CA ILE A 603 16.06 -12.29 -10.56
C ILE A 603 17.56 -12.05 -10.68
N THR A 604 17.99 -10.81 -10.42
CA THR A 604 19.39 -10.39 -10.52
C THR A 604 19.83 -9.85 -9.17
N LEU A 605 20.78 -10.53 -8.54
CA LEU A 605 21.36 -10.12 -7.28
C LEU A 605 22.86 -9.90 -7.49
N ASN A 606 23.41 -8.76 -7.05
CA ASN A 606 24.81 -8.47 -7.38
C ASN A 606 25.78 -9.31 -6.56
N ASN A 607 25.43 -9.71 -5.34
CA ASN A 607 26.34 -10.40 -4.41
C ASN A 607 25.85 -11.80 -4.04
N ASN A 608 24.79 -11.91 -3.24
CA ASN A 608 24.37 -13.18 -2.64
C ASN A 608 22.90 -13.48 -2.93
N LEU A 609 22.60 -14.74 -3.24
CA LEU A 609 21.24 -15.29 -3.31
C LEU A 609 21.17 -16.57 -2.49
N ASN A 610 20.43 -16.54 -1.39
CA ASN A 610 20.13 -17.73 -0.59
C ASN A 610 18.66 -18.11 -0.78
N LEU A 611 18.42 -19.31 -1.29
CA LEU A 611 17.09 -19.90 -1.48
C LEU A 611 16.92 -21.07 -0.51
N TYR A 612 15.85 -21.05 0.27
CA TYR A 612 15.41 -22.16 1.12
C TYR A 612 14.01 -22.54 0.69
N LEU A 613 13.85 -23.69 0.05
CA LEU A 613 12.57 -24.08 -0.54
C LEU A 613 12.40 -25.59 -0.65
N LYS A 614 11.15 -26.04 -0.83
CA LYS A 614 10.84 -27.43 -1.18
C LYS A 614 10.96 -27.61 -2.70
N ASP A 615 10.10 -26.94 -3.46
CA ASP A 615 10.05 -27.10 -4.92
C ASP A 615 10.48 -25.82 -5.65
N PHE A 616 11.41 -25.93 -6.58
CA PHE A 616 11.85 -24.80 -7.40
C PHE A 616 11.74 -25.15 -8.88
N LYS A 617 10.93 -24.37 -9.59
CA LYS A 617 10.85 -24.42 -11.05
C LYS A 617 11.33 -23.09 -11.63
N ASN A 618 12.44 -23.13 -12.35
CA ASN A 618 12.89 -22.04 -13.21
C ASN A 618 12.47 -22.37 -14.65
N ASP A 619 11.41 -21.72 -15.14
CA ASP A 619 10.83 -22.01 -16.45
C ASP A 619 11.67 -21.40 -17.59
N TRP A 620 11.26 -21.59 -18.85
CA TRP A 620 12.05 -21.30 -20.06
C TRP A 620 12.53 -19.84 -20.16
N ASN A 621 11.69 -18.88 -19.74
CA ASN A 621 12.05 -17.46 -19.68
C ASN A 621 12.72 -17.06 -18.36
N GLY A 622 12.79 -17.99 -17.41
CA GLY A 622 13.32 -17.77 -16.08
C GLY A 622 14.84 -17.61 -16.10
N LYS A 623 15.32 -16.51 -15.52
CA LYS A 623 16.74 -16.22 -15.34
C LYS A 623 17.06 -15.85 -13.90
N LEU A 624 18.02 -16.56 -13.30
CA LEU A 624 18.62 -16.20 -12.03
C LEU A 624 20.08 -15.77 -12.26
N THR A 625 20.52 -14.71 -11.60
CA THR A 625 21.91 -14.24 -11.67
C THR A 625 22.37 -13.76 -10.29
N SER A 626 23.49 -14.29 -9.79
CA SER A 626 24.14 -13.85 -8.54
C SER A 626 25.61 -14.23 -8.48
N ASN A 627 26.50 -13.44 -7.86
CA ASN A 627 27.89 -13.88 -7.69
C ASN A 627 27.95 -15.17 -6.87
N TYR A 628 27.30 -15.19 -5.71
CA TYR A 628 27.18 -16.38 -4.86
C TYR A 628 25.72 -16.80 -4.77
N MET A 629 25.44 -18.07 -5.07
CA MET A 629 24.10 -18.62 -5.02
C MET A 629 24.09 -19.94 -4.24
N ASN A 630 23.24 -20.00 -3.21
CA ASN A 630 22.99 -21.21 -2.43
C ASN A 630 21.51 -21.60 -2.58
N ILE A 631 21.25 -22.83 -3.04
CA ILE A 631 19.90 -23.38 -3.14
C ILE A 631 19.79 -24.58 -2.20
N ASN A 632 19.06 -24.40 -1.11
CA ASN A 632 18.94 -25.34 -0.01
C ASN A 632 17.52 -25.92 0.09
N LYS A 633 17.43 -27.22 0.30
CA LYS A 633 16.17 -27.90 0.59
C LYS A 633 15.63 -27.56 1.98
N THR A 634 14.31 -27.41 2.09
CA THR A 634 13.59 -27.36 3.38
C THR A 634 12.96 -28.69 3.76
N LYS A 635 12.79 -29.62 2.80
CA LYS A 635 12.20 -30.96 3.00
C LYS A 635 13.03 -32.04 2.30
N SER A 636 12.86 -33.28 2.71
CA SER A 636 13.63 -34.43 2.19
C SER A 636 13.31 -34.77 0.73
N ASP A 637 12.13 -34.42 0.25
CA ASP A 637 11.63 -34.67 -1.12
C ASP A 637 11.79 -33.47 -2.06
N ALA A 638 12.54 -32.44 -1.63
CA ALA A 638 12.74 -31.20 -2.38
C ALA A 638 13.22 -31.46 -3.83
N THR A 639 12.75 -30.64 -4.76
CA THR A 639 13.04 -30.80 -6.19
C THR A 639 13.36 -29.47 -6.85
N ILE A 640 14.46 -29.44 -7.62
CA ILE A 640 14.81 -28.34 -8.51
C ILE A 640 14.61 -28.80 -9.95
N THR A 641 13.85 -28.03 -10.71
CA THR A 641 13.68 -28.20 -12.16
C THR A 641 14.05 -26.90 -12.87
N ASN A 642 15.15 -26.94 -13.62
CA ASN A 642 15.64 -25.79 -14.39
C ASN A 642 15.44 -26.02 -15.88
N TYR A 643 14.59 -25.22 -16.51
CA TYR A 643 14.49 -25.11 -17.97
C TYR A 643 15.13 -23.83 -18.52
N GLY A 644 15.24 -22.78 -17.70
CA GLY A 644 15.83 -21.50 -18.06
C GLY A 644 17.33 -21.43 -17.79
N VAL A 645 17.80 -20.26 -17.34
CA VAL A 645 19.22 -19.99 -17.07
C VAL A 645 19.45 -19.71 -15.59
N ILE A 646 20.37 -20.43 -14.97
CA ILE A 646 20.94 -20.09 -13.67
C ILE A 646 22.40 -19.70 -13.90
N ASN A 647 22.74 -18.45 -13.62
CA ASN A 647 24.06 -17.87 -13.82
C ASN A 647 24.68 -17.46 -12.47
N ALA A 648 25.89 -17.91 -12.16
CA ALA A 648 26.57 -17.48 -10.95
C ALA A 648 28.10 -17.48 -11.06
N ASP A 649 28.80 -16.81 -10.14
CA ASP A 649 30.24 -17.07 -10.00
C ASP A 649 30.48 -18.38 -9.24
N ASN A 650 29.69 -18.61 -8.18
CA ASN A 650 29.72 -19.80 -7.36
C ASN A 650 28.29 -20.28 -7.09
N LEU A 651 28.01 -21.55 -7.34
CA LEU A 651 26.69 -22.14 -7.17
C LEU A 651 26.78 -23.40 -6.31
N ASN A 652 26.12 -23.36 -5.15
CA ASN A 652 25.95 -24.50 -4.27
C ASN A 652 24.49 -24.96 -4.31
N ILE A 653 24.26 -26.22 -4.65
CA ILE A 653 22.94 -26.84 -4.64
C ILE A 653 22.94 -27.98 -3.63
N LEU A 654 22.20 -27.81 -2.54
CA LEU A 654 21.92 -28.84 -1.56
C LEU A 654 20.44 -29.19 -1.63
N ASN A 655 20.09 -30.17 -2.45
CA ASN A 655 18.69 -30.53 -2.72
C ASN A 655 18.49 -32.05 -2.76
N ASN A 656 17.28 -32.57 -2.94
CA ASN A 656 17.08 -34.01 -3.07
C ASN A 656 17.10 -34.44 -4.55
N ASN A 657 16.32 -33.77 -5.40
CA ASN A 657 16.30 -34.03 -6.84
C ASN A 657 16.70 -32.78 -7.62
N VAL A 658 17.60 -32.92 -8.59
CA VAL A 658 18.06 -31.83 -9.46
C VAL A 658 17.90 -32.25 -10.91
N TYR A 659 16.97 -31.61 -11.60
CA TYR A 659 16.70 -31.79 -13.02
C TYR A 659 17.13 -30.54 -13.79
N ASN A 660 18.20 -30.64 -14.56
CA ASN A 660 18.65 -29.60 -15.46
C ASN A 660 18.26 -29.93 -16.91
N TYR A 661 17.34 -29.13 -17.43
CA TYR A 661 16.89 -29.15 -18.82
C TYR A 661 17.30 -27.87 -19.59
N GLY A 662 17.76 -26.84 -18.88
CA GLY A 662 18.26 -25.57 -19.41
C GLY A 662 19.76 -25.39 -19.20
N GLN A 663 20.17 -24.24 -18.68
CA GLN A 663 21.60 -23.90 -18.51
C GLN A 663 21.97 -23.62 -17.06
N LEU A 664 23.04 -24.27 -16.59
CA LEU A 664 23.79 -23.89 -15.40
C LEU A 664 25.12 -23.31 -15.85
N LEU A 665 25.24 -21.98 -15.80
CA LEU A 665 26.44 -21.24 -16.21
C LEU A 665 27.12 -20.72 -14.95
N VAL A 666 28.27 -21.28 -14.63
CA VAL A 666 29.00 -20.94 -13.41
C VAL A 666 30.40 -20.50 -13.79
N ASN A 667 30.94 -19.43 -13.20
CA ASN A 667 32.28 -18.98 -13.58
C ASN A 667 33.39 -19.76 -12.85
N HIS A 668 33.23 -20.03 -11.54
CA HIS A 668 34.26 -20.68 -10.72
C HIS A 668 33.85 -22.10 -10.34
N THR A 669 32.98 -22.26 -9.33
CA THR A 669 32.69 -23.58 -8.75
C THR A 669 31.19 -23.87 -8.71
N LEU A 670 30.81 -25.02 -9.28
CA LEU A 670 29.51 -25.64 -9.11
C LEU A 670 29.65 -26.84 -8.16
N SER A 671 28.97 -26.80 -7.01
CA SER A 671 28.88 -27.91 -6.07
C SER A 671 27.44 -28.39 -5.95
N VAL A 672 27.18 -29.67 -6.22
CA VAL A 672 25.85 -30.27 -6.12
C VAL A 672 25.89 -31.47 -5.18
N VAL A 673 25.08 -31.44 -4.14
CA VAL A 673 24.87 -32.55 -3.21
C VAL A 673 23.39 -32.92 -3.21
N ASN A 674 23.08 -34.11 -3.70
CA ASN A 674 21.70 -34.55 -3.89
C ASN A 674 21.54 -36.08 -3.90
N ASN A 675 20.31 -36.57 -4.10
CA ASN A 675 20.04 -38.00 -4.28
C ASN A 675 19.96 -38.38 -5.76
N THR A 676 19.27 -37.58 -6.58
CA THR A 676 19.10 -37.84 -8.01
C THR A 676 19.44 -36.61 -8.82
N PHE A 677 20.45 -36.72 -9.69
CA PHE A 677 20.90 -35.68 -10.60
C PHE A 677 20.63 -36.10 -12.04
N VAL A 678 19.91 -35.27 -12.79
CA VAL A 678 19.63 -35.51 -14.22
C VAL A 678 19.97 -34.26 -15.03
N ASN A 679 20.87 -34.39 -15.99
CA ASN A 679 21.13 -33.39 -17.01
C ASN A 679 20.65 -33.92 -18.37
N SER A 680 19.60 -33.34 -18.94
CA SER A 680 18.96 -33.90 -20.13
C SER A 680 18.38 -32.81 -21.03
N TRP A 681 17.84 -33.20 -22.18
CA TRP A 681 17.30 -32.30 -23.21
C TRP A 681 18.28 -31.19 -23.62
N GLN A 682 18.00 -29.90 -23.35
CA GLN A 682 18.92 -28.78 -23.61
C GLN A 682 19.89 -28.50 -22.45
N GLY A 683 19.95 -29.42 -21.48
CA GLY A 683 20.81 -29.37 -20.30
C GLY A 683 22.28 -29.13 -20.62
N LEU A 684 22.75 -27.93 -20.34
CA LEU A 684 24.16 -27.54 -20.41
C LEU A 684 24.65 -27.13 -19.03
N ILE A 685 25.79 -27.67 -18.63
CA ILE A 685 26.54 -27.22 -17.47
C ILE A 685 27.90 -26.73 -17.93
N LYS A 686 28.25 -25.51 -17.54
CA LYS A 686 29.58 -24.93 -17.79
C LYS A 686 30.10 -24.31 -16.50
N SER A 687 31.27 -24.75 -16.05
CA SER A 687 31.98 -24.19 -14.89
C SER A 687 33.50 -24.33 -15.06
N ASP A 688 34.31 -23.63 -14.26
CA ASP A 688 35.73 -23.98 -14.16
C ASP A 688 35.89 -25.29 -13.36
N GLU A 689 35.18 -25.41 -12.25
CA GLU A 689 35.11 -26.62 -11.43
C GLU A 689 33.67 -27.08 -11.24
N VAL A 690 33.45 -28.39 -11.40
CA VAL A 690 32.16 -29.05 -11.16
C VAL A 690 32.41 -30.22 -10.20
N ASP A 691 31.74 -30.21 -9.05
CA ASP A 691 31.71 -31.33 -8.10
C ASP A 691 30.26 -31.76 -7.85
N ILE A 692 29.92 -32.99 -8.24
CA ILE A 692 28.59 -33.56 -8.10
C ILE A 692 28.68 -34.81 -7.23
N ASN A 693 28.06 -34.78 -6.06
CA ASN A 693 27.92 -35.91 -5.16
C ASN A 693 26.45 -36.32 -5.08
N THR A 694 26.12 -37.44 -5.72
CA THR A 694 24.75 -37.93 -5.89
C THR A 694 24.65 -39.44 -5.68
N SER A 695 23.46 -39.94 -5.35
CA SER A 695 23.23 -41.39 -5.38
C SER A 695 23.08 -41.87 -6.81
N ASN A 696 22.26 -41.19 -7.61
CA ASN A 696 22.00 -41.50 -9.01
C ASN A 696 22.39 -40.31 -9.89
N PHE A 697 23.30 -40.56 -10.83
CA PHE A 697 23.77 -39.58 -11.81
C PHE A 697 23.34 -40.00 -13.20
N GLU A 698 22.59 -39.14 -13.89
CA GLU A 698 22.22 -39.31 -15.29
C GLU A 698 22.62 -38.08 -16.10
N ASN A 699 23.44 -38.29 -17.13
CA ASN A 699 23.75 -37.27 -18.12
C ASN A 699 23.37 -37.74 -19.52
N HIS A 700 22.49 -37.00 -20.18
CA HIS A 700 22.08 -37.21 -21.56
C HIS A 700 22.51 -36.07 -22.49
N ASN A 701 23.14 -35.02 -21.96
CA ASN A 701 23.63 -33.89 -22.76
C ASN A 701 25.04 -33.45 -22.29
N GLU A 702 25.33 -32.16 -22.06
CA GLU A 702 26.71 -31.68 -21.95
C GLU A 702 27.07 -31.11 -20.57
N LEU A 703 28.15 -31.63 -19.98
CA LEU A 703 28.85 -31.05 -18.83
C LEU A 703 30.27 -30.67 -19.26
N LYS A 704 30.63 -29.40 -19.04
CA LYS A 704 31.93 -28.86 -19.41
C LYS A 704 32.60 -28.15 -18.23
N ALA A 705 33.78 -28.64 -17.85
CA ALA A 705 34.65 -28.04 -16.84
C ALA A 705 35.91 -27.40 -17.45
N GLY A 706 36.30 -26.23 -16.97
CA GLY A 706 37.56 -25.57 -17.35
C GLY A 706 38.79 -26.22 -16.72
N GLN A 707 38.65 -26.78 -15.52
CA GLN A 707 39.70 -27.37 -14.69
C GLN A 707 39.32 -28.80 -14.30
N LEU A 708 38.35 -28.97 -13.42
CA LEU A 708 37.99 -30.24 -12.79
C LEU A 708 36.51 -30.56 -12.98
N LEU A 709 36.23 -31.77 -13.43
CA LEU A 709 34.90 -32.39 -13.33
C LEU A 709 34.99 -33.62 -12.43
N SER A 710 34.49 -33.48 -11.21
CA SER A 710 34.36 -34.53 -10.21
C SER A 710 32.91 -34.98 -10.12
N VAL A 711 32.65 -36.27 -10.32
CA VAL A 711 31.32 -36.84 -10.15
C VAL A 711 31.41 -38.12 -9.33
N ASN A 712 30.73 -38.13 -8.20
CA ASN A 712 30.54 -39.28 -7.33
C ASN A 712 29.08 -39.74 -7.40
N GLY A 713 28.81 -40.82 -8.15
CA GLY A 713 27.50 -41.46 -8.27
C GLY A 713 27.46 -42.75 -7.46
N ASN A 714 27.08 -42.68 -6.18
CA ASN A 714 27.28 -43.79 -5.23
C ASN A 714 26.54 -45.08 -5.62
N ASN A 715 25.37 -44.98 -6.27
CA ASN A 715 24.55 -46.13 -6.69
C ASN A 715 24.65 -46.37 -8.20
N GLN A 716 24.17 -45.42 -9.00
CA GLN A 716 24.16 -45.51 -10.46
C GLN A 716 24.81 -44.28 -11.08
N PHE A 717 25.68 -44.52 -12.06
CA PHE A 717 26.24 -43.50 -12.92
C PHE A 717 25.95 -43.88 -14.37
N TYR A 718 25.16 -43.07 -15.05
CA TYR A 718 24.76 -43.27 -16.43
C TYR A 718 25.11 -42.05 -17.27
N ASN A 719 26.01 -42.23 -18.23
CA ASN A 719 26.36 -41.20 -19.20
C ASN A 719 25.99 -41.65 -20.63
N GLN A 720 25.10 -40.89 -21.25
CA GLN A 720 24.74 -40.95 -22.66
C GLN A 720 25.01 -39.61 -23.37
N GLY A 721 25.66 -38.67 -22.69
CA GLY A 721 26.05 -37.37 -23.22
C GLY A 721 27.57 -37.15 -23.15
N LYS A 722 27.98 -35.89 -23.02
CA LYS A 722 29.37 -35.44 -23.00
C LYS A 722 29.79 -35.00 -21.61
N LEU A 723 30.88 -35.59 -21.12
CA LEU A 723 31.58 -35.19 -19.91
C LEU A 723 32.97 -34.69 -20.32
N PHE A 724 33.16 -33.38 -20.34
CA PHE A 724 34.39 -32.74 -20.79
C PHE A 724 35.02 -31.92 -19.67
N ALA A 725 36.33 -32.08 -19.48
CA ALA A 725 37.13 -31.14 -18.70
C ALA A 725 38.42 -30.81 -19.45
N ASN A 726 38.93 -29.58 -19.37
CA ASN A 726 40.23 -29.31 -20.01
C ASN A 726 41.37 -30.02 -19.27
N LYS A 727 41.37 -30.07 -17.92
CA LYS A 727 42.46 -30.71 -17.17
C LYS A 727 42.11 -32.10 -16.65
N GLN A 728 41.09 -32.24 -15.80
CA GLN A 728 40.88 -33.49 -15.09
C GLN A 728 39.41 -33.89 -14.97
N ILE A 729 39.14 -35.18 -15.18
CA ILE A 729 37.90 -35.84 -14.80
C ILE A 729 38.20 -36.87 -13.69
N ILE A 730 37.40 -36.84 -12.62
CA ILE A 730 37.40 -37.85 -11.55
C ILE A 730 36.00 -38.44 -11.47
N LEU A 731 35.87 -39.74 -11.76
CA LEU A 731 34.60 -40.46 -11.64
C LEU A 731 34.69 -41.52 -10.55
N LYS A 732 33.72 -41.51 -9.65
CA LYS A 732 33.54 -42.52 -8.61
C LYS A 732 32.11 -43.03 -8.65
N GLY A 733 31.93 -44.32 -8.44
CA GLY A 733 30.60 -44.89 -8.34
C GLY A 733 30.57 -46.40 -8.30
N ASN A 734 29.47 -46.99 -7.83
CA ASN A 734 29.33 -48.44 -7.80
C ASN A 734 29.27 -49.04 -9.22
N GLU A 735 28.42 -48.49 -10.08
CA GLU A 735 28.28 -48.88 -11.48
C GLU A 735 28.37 -47.65 -12.39
N VAL A 736 29.41 -47.60 -13.22
CA VAL A 736 29.64 -46.56 -14.23
C VAL A 736 29.34 -47.12 -15.61
N LYS A 737 28.23 -46.65 -16.20
CA LYS A 737 27.84 -46.98 -17.58
C LYS A 737 28.02 -45.76 -18.48
N ASN A 738 29.00 -45.85 -19.39
CA ASN A 738 29.18 -44.91 -20.49
C ASN A 738 28.56 -45.51 -21.76
N ASP A 739 27.32 -45.15 -22.06
CA ASP A 739 26.51 -45.78 -23.10
C ASP A 739 26.93 -45.35 -24.52
N TRP A 740 26.22 -45.82 -25.56
CA TRP A 740 26.58 -45.69 -26.98
C TRP A 740 26.73 -44.26 -27.53
N LYS A 741 26.26 -43.23 -26.82
CA LYS A 741 26.50 -41.80 -27.11
C LYS A 741 27.46 -41.13 -26.11
N GLY A 742 27.83 -41.84 -25.07
CA GLY A 742 28.61 -41.33 -23.95
C GLY A 742 30.03 -41.00 -24.38
N GLU A 743 30.46 -39.76 -24.18
CA GLU A 743 31.82 -39.29 -24.42
C GLU A 743 32.40 -38.77 -23.12
N ILE A 744 33.57 -39.29 -22.72
CA ILE A 744 34.32 -38.83 -21.55
C ILE A 744 35.69 -38.36 -22.03
N LYS A 745 36.00 -37.07 -21.88
CA LYS A 745 37.23 -36.49 -22.42
C LYS A 745 37.87 -35.45 -21.50
N ALA A 746 39.16 -35.65 -21.19
CA ALA A 746 40.00 -34.69 -20.45
C ALA A 746 41.49 -34.95 -20.69
N ASP A 747 42.39 -34.07 -20.22
CA ASP A 747 43.83 -34.38 -20.20
C ASP A 747 44.12 -35.59 -19.30
N LEU A 748 43.57 -35.58 -18.08
CA LEU A 748 43.69 -36.66 -17.09
C LEU A 748 42.31 -37.24 -16.76
N ILE A 749 42.16 -38.55 -16.86
CA ILE A 749 40.94 -39.25 -16.43
C ILE A 749 41.29 -40.22 -15.30
N THR A 750 40.57 -40.12 -14.18
CA THR A 750 40.67 -41.06 -13.05
C THR A 750 39.30 -41.68 -12.77
N MET A 751 39.23 -43.00 -12.72
CA MET A 751 38.02 -43.75 -12.41
C MET A 751 38.27 -44.71 -11.25
N ASP A 752 37.38 -44.72 -10.26
CA ASP A 752 37.35 -45.72 -9.18
C ASP A 752 35.93 -46.28 -9.04
N THR A 753 35.71 -47.49 -9.53
CA THR A 753 34.36 -48.08 -9.62
C THR A 753 34.35 -49.59 -9.36
N ASN A 754 33.22 -50.17 -8.96
CA ASN A 754 33.10 -51.62 -8.91
C ASN A 754 32.85 -52.18 -10.31
N LYS A 755 31.97 -51.56 -11.11
CA LYS A 755 31.64 -52.01 -12.45
C LYS A 755 31.75 -50.88 -13.47
N LEU A 756 32.46 -51.12 -14.57
CA LEU A 756 32.58 -50.19 -15.70
C LEU A 756 32.04 -50.84 -16.98
N ASP A 757 30.99 -50.29 -17.55
CA ASP A 757 30.49 -50.64 -18.88
C ASP A 757 30.74 -49.47 -19.85
N ASN A 758 31.73 -49.61 -20.74
CA ASN A 758 32.04 -48.61 -21.76
C ASN A 758 31.60 -49.07 -23.17
N TYR A 759 30.63 -48.38 -23.75
CA TYR A 759 30.08 -48.68 -25.07
C TYR A 759 30.46 -47.69 -26.17
N ASN A 760 31.05 -46.53 -25.83
CA ASN A 760 31.46 -45.52 -26.82
C ASN A 760 32.89 -45.02 -26.60
N GLU A 761 33.13 -43.88 -25.93
CA GLU A 761 34.49 -43.32 -25.85
C GLU A 761 34.87 -42.81 -24.46
N ILE A 762 36.04 -43.26 -24.00
CA ILE A 762 36.83 -42.69 -22.90
C ILE A 762 38.18 -42.25 -23.50
N ASN A 763 38.43 -40.94 -23.54
CA ASN A 763 39.55 -40.34 -24.27
C ASN A 763 40.34 -39.38 -23.37
N ALA A 764 41.49 -39.85 -22.89
CA ALA A 764 42.45 -39.02 -22.18
C ALA A 764 43.47 -38.40 -23.14
N LEU A 765 43.59 -37.07 -23.15
CA LEU A 765 44.56 -36.37 -24.00
C LEU A 765 46.00 -36.49 -23.49
N ASN A 766 46.19 -36.89 -22.23
CA ASN A 766 47.49 -37.23 -21.66
C ASN A 766 47.43 -38.63 -21.05
N SER A 767 46.83 -38.79 -19.88
CA SER A 767 46.91 -40.04 -19.10
C SER A 767 45.58 -40.47 -18.52
N SER A 768 45.39 -41.78 -18.33
CA SER A 768 44.19 -42.35 -17.73
C SER A 768 44.52 -43.43 -16.70
N VAL A 769 43.84 -43.38 -15.55
CA VAL A 769 43.93 -44.37 -14.48
C VAL A 769 42.53 -44.92 -14.20
N ILE A 770 42.31 -46.19 -14.53
CA ILE A 770 41.03 -46.88 -14.35
C ILE A 770 41.23 -47.96 -13.29
N LYS A 771 40.63 -47.77 -12.12
CA LYS A 771 40.50 -48.78 -11.08
C LYS A 771 39.06 -49.31 -11.12
N VAL A 772 38.91 -50.56 -11.48
CA VAL A 772 37.62 -51.24 -11.62
C VAL A 772 37.69 -52.62 -10.96
N LYS A 773 36.58 -53.23 -10.53
CA LYS A 773 36.57 -54.67 -10.23
C LYS A 773 36.19 -55.45 -11.49
N ASP A 774 35.02 -55.17 -12.06
CA ASP A 774 34.53 -55.78 -13.29
C ASP A 774 34.41 -54.74 -14.41
N GLY A 775 35.35 -54.77 -15.36
CA GLY A 775 35.38 -53.89 -16.52
C GLY A 775 34.91 -54.58 -17.80
N TYR A 776 34.05 -53.90 -18.56
CA TYR A 776 33.56 -54.34 -19.85
C TYR A 776 33.68 -53.21 -20.87
N ASN A 777 34.51 -53.42 -21.89
CA ASN A 777 34.75 -52.46 -22.96
C ASN A 777 34.25 -53.01 -24.30
N GLN A 778 33.30 -52.28 -24.90
CA GLN A 778 32.78 -52.45 -26.25
C GLN A 778 32.96 -51.18 -27.10
N GLY A 779 33.56 -50.14 -26.52
CA GLY A 779 33.93 -48.91 -27.20
C GLY A 779 35.45 -48.71 -27.20
N LYS A 780 35.88 -47.46 -27.18
CA LYS A 780 37.27 -47.05 -27.18
C LYS A 780 37.70 -46.53 -25.82
N ILE A 781 38.84 -47.02 -25.33
CA ILE A 781 39.60 -46.45 -24.23
C ILE A 781 40.94 -45.99 -24.80
N PHE A 782 41.18 -44.68 -24.77
CA PHE A 782 42.36 -44.06 -25.34
C PHE A 782 43.07 -43.16 -24.33
N ALA A 783 44.40 -43.21 -24.31
CA ALA A 783 45.25 -42.22 -23.64
C ALA A 783 46.41 -41.83 -24.57
N SER A 784 46.72 -40.56 -24.75
CA SER A 784 47.83 -40.18 -25.65
C SER A 784 49.21 -40.58 -25.12
N ASP A 785 49.38 -40.64 -23.79
CA ASP A 785 50.60 -41.07 -23.12
C ASP A 785 50.37 -42.39 -22.33
N LYS A 786 50.06 -42.31 -21.02
CA LYS A 786 49.95 -43.51 -20.17
C LYS A 786 48.50 -43.92 -19.89
N LEU A 787 48.20 -45.21 -20.08
CA LEU A 787 46.97 -45.85 -19.62
C LEU A 787 47.29 -46.92 -18.56
N ALA A 788 46.76 -46.77 -17.36
CA ALA A 788 46.86 -47.76 -16.29
C ALA A 788 45.48 -48.31 -15.91
N ILE A 789 45.30 -49.64 -16.01
CA ILE A 789 44.07 -50.34 -15.61
C ILE A 789 44.40 -51.29 -14.45
N LYS A 790 43.72 -51.11 -13.32
CA LYS A 790 43.72 -52.07 -12.21
C LYS A 790 42.35 -52.74 -12.16
N THR A 791 42.30 -54.07 -12.25
CA THR A 791 41.06 -54.82 -12.42
C THR A 791 41.03 -56.19 -11.73
N ASP A 792 39.87 -56.66 -11.28
CA ASP A 792 39.68 -58.07 -10.89
C ASP A 792 39.29 -58.90 -12.12
N ASN A 793 38.43 -58.38 -13.00
CA ASN A 793 38.10 -58.95 -14.29
C ASN A 793 37.92 -57.82 -15.30
N PHE A 794 38.60 -57.87 -16.44
CA PHE A 794 38.41 -56.89 -17.51
C PHE A 794 38.28 -57.58 -18.85
N LYS A 795 37.14 -57.34 -19.52
CA LYS A 795 36.83 -57.87 -20.83
C LYS A 795 36.82 -56.75 -21.87
N ASN A 796 37.81 -56.77 -22.76
CA ASN A 796 37.83 -55.97 -23.98
C ASN A 796 37.22 -56.79 -25.12
N ASP A 797 35.94 -56.58 -25.39
CA ASP A 797 35.15 -57.46 -26.23
C ASP A 797 35.28 -57.11 -27.74
N TRP A 798 34.50 -57.74 -28.62
CA TRP A 798 34.65 -57.70 -30.08
C TRP A 798 34.65 -56.31 -30.76
N LYS A 799 34.06 -55.26 -30.16
CA LYS A 799 34.20 -53.86 -30.63
C LYS A 799 35.14 -53.02 -29.77
N GLY A 800 35.64 -53.59 -28.68
CA GLY A 800 36.49 -52.93 -27.71
C GLY A 800 37.86 -52.59 -28.27
N GLU A 801 38.27 -51.35 -28.14
CA GLU A 801 39.60 -50.86 -28.48
C GLU A 801 40.29 -50.26 -27.26
N ILE A 802 41.52 -50.68 -26.98
CA ILE A 802 42.39 -50.08 -25.97
C ILE A 802 43.64 -49.54 -26.66
N ASN A 803 43.92 -48.25 -26.52
CA ASN A 803 45.03 -47.60 -27.22
C ASN A 803 45.76 -46.62 -26.30
N ALA A 804 47.09 -46.74 -26.19
CA ALA A 804 47.90 -45.71 -25.57
C ALA A 804 49.33 -45.64 -26.10
N ASN A 805 50.14 -44.66 -25.66
CA ASN A 805 51.58 -44.75 -25.85
C ASN A 805 52.14 -45.89 -24.99
N GLN A 806 51.85 -45.87 -23.69
CA GLN A 806 52.21 -46.91 -22.74
C GLN A 806 50.98 -47.49 -22.06
N ILE A 807 50.86 -48.82 -22.00
CA ILE A 807 49.75 -49.52 -21.35
C ILE A 807 50.27 -50.33 -20.16
N GLU A 808 49.65 -50.18 -19.00
CA GLU A 808 49.87 -51.03 -17.82
C GLU A 808 48.53 -51.61 -17.34
N ILE A 809 48.34 -52.92 -17.45
CA ILE A 809 47.13 -53.60 -16.94
C ILE A 809 47.54 -54.57 -15.84
N LYS A 810 46.90 -54.49 -14.67
CA LYS A 810 47.19 -55.35 -13.53
C LYS A 810 45.98 -55.88 -12.78
N GLY A 811 46.07 -57.11 -12.27
CA GLY A 811 45.12 -57.69 -11.31
C GLY A 811 44.68 -59.13 -11.64
N GLY A 812 43.37 -59.36 -11.76
CA GLY A 812 42.81 -60.71 -11.93
C GLY A 812 42.80 -61.20 -13.38
N ASN A 813 41.64 -61.27 -14.03
CA ASN A 813 41.51 -61.79 -15.40
C ASN A 813 41.47 -60.67 -16.45
N PHE A 814 42.16 -60.84 -17.57
CA PHE A 814 42.06 -59.97 -18.75
C PHE A 814 41.67 -60.80 -19.99
N ASP A 815 40.48 -60.55 -20.54
CA ASP A 815 39.94 -61.17 -21.75
C ASP A 815 39.95 -60.13 -22.88
N ASN A 816 40.83 -60.31 -23.87
CA ASN A 816 40.95 -59.45 -25.04
C ASN A 816 40.48 -60.17 -26.30
N ARG A 817 39.39 -59.69 -26.91
CA ARG A 817 38.76 -60.30 -28.09
C ARG A 817 38.85 -59.48 -29.37
N ASN A 818 39.29 -58.23 -29.28
CA ASN A 818 39.46 -57.37 -30.44
C ASN A 818 40.86 -56.78 -30.49
N PHE A 819 41.11 -55.68 -29.78
CA PHE A 819 42.34 -54.94 -29.99
C PHE A 819 42.79 -54.15 -28.76
N ALA A 820 44.04 -54.35 -28.35
CA ALA A 820 44.74 -53.52 -27.38
C ALA A 820 46.17 -53.23 -27.86
N LYS A 821 46.51 -51.95 -28.03
CA LYS A 821 47.77 -51.50 -28.64
C LYS A 821 48.47 -50.39 -27.86
N ALA A 822 49.74 -50.62 -27.56
CA ALA A 822 50.69 -49.60 -27.12
C ALA A 822 51.55 -49.10 -28.29
N ASN A 823 51.82 -47.80 -28.37
CA ASN A 823 52.80 -47.25 -29.32
C ASN A 823 54.24 -47.33 -28.84
N ASP A 824 54.47 -47.72 -27.58
CA ASP A 824 55.75 -47.95 -26.95
C ASP A 824 55.71 -49.29 -26.20
N ASP A 825 55.62 -49.26 -24.87
CA ASP A 825 55.62 -50.44 -24.00
C ASP A 825 54.21 -50.87 -23.55
N PHE A 826 53.97 -52.17 -23.53
CA PHE A 826 52.78 -52.80 -22.97
C PHE A 826 53.17 -53.73 -21.81
N LYS A 827 52.75 -53.39 -20.60
CA LYS A 827 52.97 -54.19 -19.39
C LYS A 827 51.66 -54.82 -18.93
N LEU A 828 51.64 -56.14 -18.80
CA LEU A 828 50.51 -56.92 -18.31
C LEU A 828 50.94 -57.74 -17.10
N ASN A 829 50.29 -57.56 -15.95
CA ASN A 829 50.53 -58.36 -14.74
C ASN A 829 49.19 -58.84 -14.18
N VAL A 830 48.71 -59.99 -14.67
CA VAL A 830 47.35 -60.47 -14.44
C VAL A 830 47.35 -61.93 -13.99
N SER A 831 46.37 -62.37 -13.21
CA SER A 831 46.23 -63.78 -12.84
C SER A 831 46.01 -64.67 -14.06
N SER A 832 45.12 -64.27 -14.98
CA SER A 832 44.90 -65.01 -16.24
C SER A 832 44.76 -64.05 -17.43
N LEU A 833 45.48 -64.33 -18.51
CA LEU A 833 45.25 -63.72 -19.82
C LEU A 833 44.49 -64.69 -20.72
N TYR A 834 43.43 -64.20 -21.35
CA TYR A 834 42.77 -64.81 -22.50
C TYR A 834 42.82 -63.84 -23.67
N ASN A 835 43.61 -64.14 -24.69
CA ASN A 835 43.72 -63.33 -25.90
C ASN A 835 43.17 -64.09 -27.10
N ASN A 836 42.06 -63.60 -27.64
CA ASN A 836 41.50 -64.05 -28.92
C ASN A 836 41.42 -62.89 -29.94
N GLY A 837 42.04 -61.74 -29.62
CA GLY A 837 42.20 -60.58 -30.49
C GLY A 837 43.68 -60.20 -30.64
N GLN A 838 43.96 -58.91 -30.79
CA GLN A 838 45.31 -58.38 -30.98
C GLN A 838 45.83 -57.72 -29.71
N LEU A 839 47.04 -58.11 -29.28
CA LEU A 839 47.83 -57.45 -28.25
C LEU A 839 49.14 -56.95 -28.89
N LEU A 840 49.22 -55.65 -29.12
CA LEU A 840 50.32 -55.06 -29.89
C LEU A 840 51.11 -54.06 -29.05
N ALA A 841 52.42 -54.04 -29.21
CA ALA A 841 53.28 -52.95 -28.76
C ALA A 841 54.32 -52.66 -29.83
N LYS A 842 54.82 -51.42 -29.96
CA LYS A 842 55.93 -51.18 -30.90
C LYS A 842 57.27 -51.62 -30.32
N ASN A 843 57.52 -51.34 -29.04
CA ASN A 843 58.80 -51.62 -28.40
C ASN A 843 58.75 -52.96 -27.65
N LYS A 844 58.07 -53.02 -26.50
CA LYS A 844 58.13 -54.20 -25.64
C LYS A 844 56.77 -54.62 -25.11
N ILE A 845 56.51 -55.92 -25.09
CA ILE A 845 55.46 -56.52 -24.28
C ILE A 845 56.12 -57.23 -23.10
N GLN A 846 55.78 -56.82 -21.88
CA GLN A 846 56.17 -57.51 -20.65
C GLN A 846 54.92 -58.10 -20.02
N LEU A 847 54.88 -59.42 -19.90
CA LEU A 847 53.70 -60.13 -19.42
C LEU A 847 54.09 -61.07 -18.29
N HIS A 848 53.45 -60.88 -17.14
CA HIS A 848 53.43 -61.85 -16.05
C HIS A 848 52.00 -62.37 -15.88
N SER A 849 51.82 -63.69 -15.88
CA SER A 849 50.54 -64.29 -15.51
C SER A 849 50.64 -65.70 -14.94
N ARG A 850 49.62 -66.13 -14.20
CA ARG A 850 49.54 -67.53 -13.77
C ARG A 850 49.10 -68.43 -14.93
N ASN A 851 48.08 -68.01 -15.65
CA ASN A 851 47.58 -68.70 -16.84
C ASN A 851 47.66 -67.77 -18.06
N PHE A 852 48.20 -68.29 -19.15
CA PHE A 852 48.29 -67.61 -20.43
C PHE A 852 47.57 -68.45 -21.49
N HIS A 853 46.57 -67.86 -22.12
CA HIS A 853 45.85 -68.43 -23.26
C HIS A 853 45.87 -67.44 -24.40
N ASN A 854 46.52 -67.81 -25.50
CA ASN A 854 46.42 -67.10 -26.77
C ASN A 854 45.69 -68.01 -27.76
N ASP A 855 44.40 -67.77 -27.95
CA ASP A 855 43.49 -68.60 -28.73
C ASP A 855 43.73 -68.44 -30.25
N TRP A 856 43.01 -69.20 -31.09
CA TRP A 856 43.27 -69.29 -32.52
C TRP A 856 43.31 -67.95 -33.28
N PHE A 857 42.49 -66.97 -32.89
CA PHE A 857 42.52 -65.63 -33.49
C PHE A 857 43.42 -64.64 -32.73
N GLY A 858 44.00 -65.09 -31.62
CA GLY A 858 44.91 -64.33 -30.79
C GLY A 858 46.22 -64.02 -31.52
N TRP A 859 46.54 -62.73 -31.64
CA TRP A 859 47.79 -62.25 -32.20
C TRP A 859 48.50 -61.33 -31.22
N ILE A 860 49.69 -61.72 -30.78
CA ILE A 860 50.55 -60.91 -29.91
C ILE A 860 51.80 -60.53 -30.69
N ALA A 861 52.10 -59.23 -30.80
CA ALA A 861 53.27 -58.77 -31.55
C ALA A 861 53.93 -57.50 -31.00
N SER A 862 55.26 -57.48 -31.04
CA SER A 862 56.10 -56.33 -30.72
C SER A 862 57.54 -56.51 -31.21
N ASP A 863 58.41 -55.52 -31.00
CA ASP A 863 59.86 -55.73 -31.22
C ASP A 863 60.41 -56.80 -30.25
N THR A 864 60.04 -56.73 -28.96
CA THR A 864 60.47 -57.69 -27.93
C THR A 864 59.29 -58.15 -27.08
N ILE A 865 59.19 -59.45 -26.79
CA ILE A 865 58.21 -60.02 -25.85
C ILE A 865 58.95 -60.73 -24.72
N ASP A 866 58.67 -60.37 -23.47
CA ASP A 866 59.07 -61.11 -22.27
C ASP A 866 57.82 -61.68 -21.59
N LEU A 867 57.70 -63.01 -21.55
CA LEU A 867 56.62 -63.75 -20.88
C LEU A 867 57.16 -64.50 -19.67
N ASP A 868 56.54 -64.27 -18.52
CA ASP A 868 56.80 -64.93 -17.25
C ASP A 868 55.51 -65.57 -16.73
N ILE A 869 55.40 -66.89 -16.86
CA ILE A 869 54.16 -67.64 -16.70
C ILE A 869 54.28 -68.68 -15.59
N ASP A 870 53.52 -68.53 -14.50
CA ASP A 870 53.71 -69.40 -13.33
C ASP A 870 53.26 -70.85 -13.58
N TYR A 871 52.23 -71.06 -14.41
CA TYR A 871 51.57 -72.36 -14.55
C TYR A 871 51.41 -72.82 -16.00
N ASN A 872 50.33 -72.41 -16.67
CA ASN A 872 49.97 -72.90 -17.99
C ASN A 872 50.22 -71.81 -19.05
N PHE A 873 51.14 -72.09 -19.99
CA PHE A 873 51.26 -71.34 -21.23
C PHE A 873 50.62 -72.14 -22.36
N ASN A 874 49.50 -71.67 -22.89
CA ASN A 874 48.79 -72.27 -24.02
C ASN A 874 48.74 -71.29 -25.19
N ASN A 875 49.40 -71.64 -26.30
CA ASN A 875 49.37 -70.85 -27.53
C ASN A 875 48.77 -71.65 -28.69
N TYR A 876 47.60 -71.23 -29.13
CA TYR A 876 46.91 -71.68 -30.33
C TYR A 876 46.97 -70.63 -31.46
N GLY A 877 47.19 -69.36 -31.11
CA GLY A 877 47.29 -68.24 -32.04
C GLY A 877 48.72 -67.93 -32.49
N THR A 878 49.03 -66.65 -32.71
CA THR A 878 50.34 -66.19 -33.18
C THR A 878 51.02 -65.27 -32.16
N LEU A 879 52.24 -65.61 -31.77
CA LEU A 879 53.22 -64.70 -31.17
C LEU A 879 54.26 -64.40 -32.25
N SER A 880 54.45 -63.14 -32.62
CA SER A 880 55.39 -62.75 -33.67
C SER A 880 56.15 -61.49 -33.27
N VAL A 881 57.48 -61.53 -33.33
CA VAL A 881 58.33 -60.38 -32.98
C VAL A 881 59.44 -60.11 -33.98
N ASN A 882 59.88 -58.85 -34.04
CA ASN A 882 60.99 -58.43 -34.91
C ASN A 882 62.38 -58.67 -34.28
N LYS A 883 62.49 -58.74 -32.95
CA LYS A 883 63.79 -58.94 -32.27
C LYS A 883 63.79 -60.22 -31.46
N SER A 884 63.25 -60.23 -30.24
CA SER A 884 63.38 -61.40 -29.36
C SER A 884 62.13 -61.75 -28.57
N ILE A 885 61.90 -63.05 -28.37
CA ILE A 885 60.90 -63.58 -27.43
C ILE A 885 61.64 -64.30 -26.31
N SER A 886 61.34 -63.97 -25.05
CA SER A 886 61.72 -64.78 -23.90
C SER A 886 60.47 -65.35 -23.24
N ILE A 887 60.37 -66.67 -23.14
CA ILE A 887 59.27 -67.38 -22.46
C ILE A 887 59.85 -68.14 -21.28
N LEU A 888 59.46 -67.74 -20.08
CA LEU A 888 59.67 -68.46 -18.83
C LEU A 888 58.32 -69.05 -18.42
N ALA A 889 58.21 -70.38 -18.36
CA ALA A 889 56.97 -71.05 -17.94
C ALA A 889 57.25 -72.40 -17.28
N ASN A 890 56.30 -72.98 -16.53
CA ASN A 890 56.45 -74.39 -16.10
C ASN A 890 56.12 -75.35 -17.26
N LEU A 891 55.00 -75.13 -17.94
CA LEU A 891 54.53 -75.92 -19.09
C LEU A 891 54.24 -74.99 -20.27
N ILE A 892 54.89 -75.27 -21.42
CA ILE A 892 54.63 -74.60 -22.69
C ILE A 892 53.88 -75.58 -23.60
N TYR A 893 52.62 -75.29 -23.91
CA TYR A 893 51.86 -75.94 -24.96
C TYR A 893 51.71 -74.99 -26.16
N ASN A 894 52.21 -75.40 -27.31
CA ASN A 894 52.13 -74.65 -28.56
C ASN A 894 51.48 -75.50 -29.66
N GLU A 895 50.37 -75.02 -30.20
CA GLU A 895 49.73 -75.52 -31.42
C GLU A 895 49.62 -74.41 -32.49
N GLY A 896 49.91 -73.16 -32.11
CA GLY A 896 49.98 -72.01 -32.98
C GLY A 896 51.40 -71.67 -33.44
N LYS A 897 51.65 -70.37 -33.65
CA LYS A 897 52.94 -69.84 -34.10
C LYS A 897 53.65 -69.06 -33.00
N ILE A 898 54.93 -69.33 -32.80
CA ILE A 898 55.86 -68.53 -31.99
C ILE A 898 57.04 -68.19 -32.90
N THR A 899 57.08 -66.96 -33.41
CA THR A 899 58.08 -66.54 -34.40
C THR A 899 58.85 -65.31 -33.98
N SER A 900 60.13 -65.29 -34.30
CA SER A 900 61.03 -64.17 -34.06
C SER A 900 62.00 -64.03 -35.22
N ASP A 901 62.27 -62.80 -35.67
CA ASP A 901 63.26 -62.59 -36.74
C ASP A 901 64.71 -62.81 -36.26
N ASP A 902 64.98 -62.73 -34.95
CA ASP A 902 66.33 -62.89 -34.39
C ASP A 902 66.42 -64.00 -33.32
N TYR A 903 65.73 -63.88 -32.19
CA TYR A 903 66.02 -64.73 -31.02
C TYR A 903 64.80 -65.23 -30.25
N ILE A 904 64.73 -66.53 -29.94
CA ILE A 904 63.77 -67.11 -28.99
C ILE A 904 64.52 -67.75 -27.82
N LYS A 905 64.16 -67.38 -26.59
CA LYS A 905 64.57 -68.04 -25.35
C LYS A 905 63.38 -68.79 -24.75
N LEU A 906 63.49 -70.11 -24.59
CA LEU A 906 62.49 -70.95 -23.94
C LEU A 906 63.06 -71.52 -22.65
N THR A 907 62.47 -71.19 -21.51
CA THR A 907 62.82 -71.76 -20.20
C THR A 907 61.59 -72.41 -19.60
N ALA A 908 61.54 -73.74 -19.57
CA ALA A 908 60.41 -74.49 -19.02
C ALA A 908 60.76 -75.90 -18.58
N ARG A 909 59.87 -76.53 -17.80
CA ARG A 909 60.01 -77.97 -17.49
C ARG A 909 59.66 -78.80 -18.73
N THR A 910 58.53 -78.51 -19.36
CA THR A 910 58.04 -79.26 -20.52
C THR A 910 57.63 -78.31 -21.63
N LEU A 911 58.08 -78.60 -22.85
CA LEU A 911 57.58 -78.04 -24.09
C LEU A 911 56.82 -79.11 -24.87
N THR A 912 55.53 -78.89 -25.13
CA THR A 912 54.72 -79.64 -26.08
C THR A 912 54.44 -78.75 -27.29
N ASN A 913 55.01 -79.08 -28.44
CA ASN A 913 54.74 -78.43 -29.71
C ASN A 913 53.96 -79.40 -30.61
N ASP A 914 52.65 -79.21 -30.73
CA ASP A 914 51.74 -80.13 -31.43
C ASP A 914 51.89 -80.01 -32.96
N SER A 915 51.19 -80.87 -33.72
CA SER A 915 51.24 -81.02 -35.18
C SER A 915 51.07 -79.73 -35.99
N HIS A 916 50.28 -78.77 -35.51
CA HIS A 916 50.12 -77.44 -36.13
C HIS A 916 51.09 -76.37 -35.57
N GLY A 917 51.82 -76.70 -34.50
CA GLY A 917 52.71 -75.80 -33.79
C GLY A 917 53.97 -75.45 -34.57
N ILE A 918 54.27 -74.16 -34.68
CA ILE A 918 55.48 -73.63 -35.34
C ILE A 918 56.25 -72.77 -34.34
N ILE A 919 57.51 -73.12 -34.08
CA ILE A 919 58.48 -72.28 -33.38
C ILE A 919 59.59 -71.94 -34.37
N ASN A 920 59.75 -70.67 -34.73
CA ASN A 920 60.71 -70.27 -35.77
C ASN A 920 61.50 -69.02 -35.38
N ALA A 921 62.82 -69.14 -35.32
CA ALA A 921 63.72 -68.00 -35.13
C ALA A 921 65.08 -68.21 -35.78
N LYS A 922 65.87 -67.14 -35.95
CA LYS A 922 67.26 -67.27 -36.39
C LYS A 922 68.10 -68.02 -35.33
N TYR A 923 67.91 -67.69 -34.05
CA TYR A 923 68.54 -68.37 -32.91
C TYR A 923 67.51 -68.82 -31.87
N ILE A 924 67.68 -70.02 -31.32
CA ILE A 924 66.84 -70.59 -30.25
C ILE A 924 67.73 -70.99 -29.07
N GLU A 925 67.52 -70.38 -27.91
CA GLU A 925 68.06 -70.85 -26.64
C GLU A 925 66.98 -71.62 -25.88
N SER A 926 67.28 -72.84 -25.46
CA SER A 926 66.32 -73.71 -24.79
C SER A 926 66.90 -74.24 -23.50
N LYS A 927 66.27 -73.92 -22.37
CA LYS A 927 66.50 -74.53 -21.06
C LYS A 927 65.25 -75.35 -20.70
N LEU A 928 65.17 -76.55 -21.26
CA LEU A 928 64.00 -77.43 -21.21
C LEU A 928 64.35 -78.78 -20.58
N SER A 929 63.48 -79.34 -19.71
CA SER A 929 63.69 -80.70 -19.17
C SER A 929 63.12 -81.79 -20.08
N TYR A 930 61.98 -81.53 -20.73
CA TYR A 930 61.30 -82.44 -21.64
C TYR A 930 60.75 -81.72 -22.87
N ILE A 931 60.93 -82.29 -24.06
CA ILE A 931 60.40 -81.76 -25.33
C ILE A 931 59.57 -82.85 -26.00
N ASN A 932 58.30 -82.57 -26.24
CA ASN A 932 57.41 -83.36 -27.08
C ASN A 932 57.05 -82.53 -28.32
N ASN A 933 57.68 -82.83 -29.46
CA ASN A 933 57.49 -82.07 -30.69
C ASN A 933 56.93 -82.96 -31.81
N ILE A 934 55.74 -82.61 -32.29
CA ILE A 934 55.08 -83.19 -33.46
C ILE A 934 54.94 -82.13 -34.58
N GLY A 935 55.13 -80.84 -34.25
CA GLY A 935 55.15 -79.72 -35.20
C GLY A 935 56.56 -79.33 -35.69
N VAL A 936 56.70 -78.07 -36.08
CA VAL A 936 57.94 -77.49 -36.66
C VAL A 936 58.67 -76.64 -35.63
N ILE A 937 59.95 -76.97 -35.36
CA ILE A 937 60.89 -76.09 -34.66
C ILE A 937 62.05 -75.80 -35.62
N ASN A 938 62.24 -74.53 -35.99
CA ASN A 938 63.24 -74.12 -36.98
C ASN A 938 64.10 -72.96 -36.43
N GLY A 939 65.42 -73.16 -36.38
CA GLY A 939 66.38 -72.15 -35.93
C GLY A 939 67.72 -72.75 -35.51
N ILE A 940 68.73 -71.89 -35.31
CA ILE A 940 70.05 -72.31 -34.81
C ILE A 940 69.97 -72.41 -33.28
N PHE A 941 70.06 -73.63 -32.74
CA PHE A 941 70.08 -73.83 -31.29
C PHE A 941 71.41 -73.36 -30.68
N VAL A 942 71.33 -72.52 -29.65
CA VAL A 942 72.48 -71.94 -28.94
C VAL A 942 72.31 -72.11 -27.44
N ASN A 943 73.39 -72.47 -26.72
CA ASN A 943 73.42 -72.70 -25.26
C ASN A 943 72.28 -73.61 -24.73
N GLN A 944 72.40 -74.92 -24.93
CA GLN A 944 71.46 -75.96 -24.46
C GLN A 944 71.48 -76.16 -22.94
#